data_AF-G7E5E5-F1
#
_entry.id   AF-G7E5E5-F1
#
_cell.length_a   1.000
_cell.length_b   1.000
_cell.length_c   1.000
_cell.angle_alpha   90.00
_cell.angle_beta   90.00
_cell.angle_gamma   90.00
#
_symmetry.space_group_name_H-M   'P 1'
#
loop_
_entity.id
_entity.type
_entity.pdbx_description
1 polymer ?
#
loop_
_entity_poly.entity_id
_entity_poly.type
_entity_poly.pdbx_seq_one_letter_code
_entity_poly.pdbx_strand_id
1 'polypeptide(L)'
;MRRATFGPTNVPLLPEPSNAGSPVSAAQRRRMSDKTASGLGLGWSKGYLGSVYRAKAGSPPPGIAPRRRSALTRRNVLVWLLLGPGQRVLLLLSVFTLGILISPYISSPDEGITSFTDPNESKYAPVKSWALVDFVLGTSRKEAARLQKAQAILDRVLQPIEGEEEPAIPSLTSRERDSVLPVLPPSSEPIDDYILDGNGLLYFPNIPSEVDPSIEDAAHAQRSFQTAANNPANIRHPILYLIERAEREWDSLLSRQSKSLSEAVTEYRRRYKRAPPRGFDRWYRFAIARDVILIDEYDNIQRDIEPFQALPAHTLRKRSDELSGDRSSPFSQSLFTIRIRQGEIKAVTGPERQHSRAEDQAGLMEPFVDGLPDLDINYSVHDGPSILIPGEARQRHLLTARTGSKLAPLHADDVHDTADFPGWHRACAVGAPLRKALMGTSDSQAFMQSPSFIWQHERAMDLCLHPEQQYKHGFTAWQGPGPARLYPLFSFSKTSMHSDLLATPLEQFGSRVGDDPPWDEKPYDSMLWRGSSTGADHSKGTLWKSSQRARLVALGMDGSRNATLRWADGSGRLRQTVASSHALNTAFLDVAFAGEPTQCNHGDGTCAILKRDYRFEDSMGPSEANLYKFVFDTDGNGWSGRFHRLMSSNALVLKSTIFPEWYNGRIMPWYHYIPVKVDLEDVYDIMAFFTGDLSGNDHHEALAQQIAAQGKAWAEQHWRMEDMQAYTYRLLLEYARVMNHDPQDPTSWDFEL
;
A
#
# COMPACT_ATOMS: atom_id res chain seq x y z
N MET A 1 3.39 -38.13 39.09
CA MET A 1 3.60 -39.48 39.67
C MET A 1 4.17 -40.39 38.58
N ARG A 2 5.31 -41.05 38.89
CA ARG A 2 6.03 -42.16 38.20
C ARG A 2 6.46 -41.92 36.74
N ARG A 3 7.71 -41.53 36.42
CA ARG A 3 9.07 -42.17 36.53
C ARG A 3 9.28 -43.42 35.67
N ALA A 4 10.27 -43.35 34.77
CA ALA A 4 11.47 -44.20 34.81
C ALA A 4 12.64 -43.54 34.03
N THR A 5 13.84 -43.61 34.61
CA THR A 5 15.16 -43.08 34.20
C THR A 5 16.19 -44.20 34.25
N PHE A 6 17.27 -44.13 33.43
CA PHE A 6 18.71 -44.24 33.79
C PHE A 6 19.61 -44.64 32.58
N GLY A 7 20.75 -43.94 32.38
CA GLY A 7 21.86 -44.23 31.43
C GLY A 7 22.86 -45.28 31.96
N PRO A 8 24.22 -45.22 31.75
CA PRO A 8 25.10 -44.21 31.09
C PRO A 8 26.39 -44.76 30.35
N THR A 9 27.35 -43.86 29.99
CA THR A 9 28.84 -44.01 29.74
C THR A 9 29.35 -44.49 28.34
N ASN A 10 30.52 -44.14 27.76
CA ASN A 10 31.71 -43.30 28.08
C ASN A 10 32.59 -43.10 26.80
N VAL A 11 33.51 -42.12 26.84
CA VAL A 11 34.54 -41.70 25.83
C VAL A 11 35.89 -42.44 26.02
N PRO A 12 36.80 -42.50 25.01
CA PRO A 12 38.19 -42.00 25.18
C PRO A 12 38.74 -41.23 23.92
N LEU A 13 39.28 -40.01 24.04
CA LEU A 13 40.69 -39.58 24.24
C LEU A 13 41.69 -39.79 23.07
N LEU A 14 42.02 -38.68 22.36
CA LEU A 14 43.33 -38.04 22.01
C LEU A 14 44.61 -38.88 21.74
N PRO A 15 45.62 -38.43 20.94
CA PRO A 15 46.26 -37.09 21.09
C PRO A 15 46.82 -36.35 19.85
N GLU A 16 47.14 -35.08 20.08
CA GLU A 16 47.98 -34.17 19.26
C GLU A 16 49.44 -34.65 19.10
N PRO A 17 50.26 -33.91 18.34
CA PRO A 17 51.26 -33.11 19.06
C PRO A 17 51.43 -31.68 18.58
N SER A 18 51.95 -30.91 19.54
CA SER A 18 52.21 -29.48 19.59
C SER A 18 53.60 -29.08 19.05
N ASN A 19 53.68 -27.79 18.69
CA ASN A 19 54.60 -26.78 19.23
C ASN A 19 55.53 -26.00 18.28
N ALA A 20 55.37 -24.67 18.42
CA ALA A 20 56.40 -23.62 18.57
C ALA A 20 57.06 -22.96 17.34
N GLY A 21 57.00 -21.61 17.34
CA GLY A 21 58.15 -20.77 16.99
C GLY A 21 57.92 -19.68 15.92
N SER A 22 57.60 -18.45 16.36
CA SER A 22 57.62 -17.18 15.60
C SER A 22 59.04 -16.79 15.11
N PRO A 23 59.27 -15.57 14.54
CA PRO A 23 58.71 -14.91 13.35
C PRO A 23 59.84 -14.58 12.33
N VAL A 24 59.58 -13.88 11.20
CA VAL A 24 60.46 -12.85 10.55
C VAL A 24 60.08 -12.57 9.07
N SER A 25 59.83 -11.28 8.84
CA SER A 25 60.01 -10.38 7.67
C SER A 25 60.07 -10.86 6.20
N ALA A 26 59.27 -10.14 5.39
CA ALA A 26 59.67 -9.32 4.24
C ALA A 26 60.27 -9.95 2.95
N ALA A 27 59.56 -9.61 1.87
CA ALA A 27 60.07 -9.04 0.61
C ALA A 27 60.54 -9.96 -0.55
N GLN A 28 59.89 -9.67 -1.68
CA GLN A 28 60.46 -9.45 -3.02
C GLN A 28 60.70 -10.63 -3.99
N ARG A 29 59.81 -10.61 -5.01
CA ARG A 29 60.07 -10.48 -6.46
C ARG A 29 60.92 -11.54 -7.20
N ARG A 30 60.31 -11.96 -8.31
CA ARG A 30 60.82 -12.30 -9.67
C ARG A 30 60.63 -13.79 -10.00
N ARG A 31 60.40 -14.24 -11.23
CA ARG A 31 59.87 -13.76 -12.53
C ARG A 31 60.09 -14.97 -13.48
N MET A 32 59.27 -15.11 -14.53
CA MET A 32 59.48 -15.89 -15.78
C MET A 32 59.27 -17.42 -15.68
N SER A 33 58.24 -17.95 -16.36
CA SER A 33 58.21 -18.49 -17.76
C SER A 33 58.39 -20.01 -17.72
N ASP A 34 57.70 -20.88 -18.45
CA ASP A 34 57.11 -20.78 -19.78
C ASP A 34 56.21 -22.02 -20.01
N LYS A 35 55.14 -21.84 -20.81
CA LYS A 35 54.56 -22.76 -21.82
C LYS A 35 53.84 -24.10 -21.49
N THR A 36 52.64 -24.18 -22.11
CA THR A 36 51.96 -25.29 -22.84
C THR A 36 51.41 -26.46 -22.00
N ALA A 37 50.19 -27.01 -22.19
CA ALA A 37 49.21 -26.96 -23.28
C ALA A 37 47.80 -27.40 -22.81
N SER A 38 46.80 -27.00 -23.61
CA SER A 38 45.55 -27.73 -23.96
C SER A 38 44.56 -28.20 -22.87
N GLY A 39 43.28 -27.78 -23.01
CA GLY A 39 42.14 -28.54 -22.47
C GLY A 39 40.87 -27.73 -22.19
N LEU A 40 40.09 -27.46 -23.24
CA LEU A 40 38.64 -27.19 -23.33
C LEU A 40 37.80 -27.10 -22.03
N GLY A 41 36.98 -26.03 -21.93
CA GLY A 41 35.67 -26.08 -21.27
C GLY A 41 35.34 -24.88 -20.37
N LEU A 42 35.02 -23.70 -20.93
CA LEU A 42 34.44 -22.58 -20.17
C LEU A 42 33.17 -22.07 -20.85
N GLY A 43 32.04 -22.36 -20.20
CA GLY A 43 30.76 -21.71 -20.43
C GLY A 43 30.82 -20.26 -19.95
N TRP A 44 30.43 -19.35 -20.84
CA TRP A 44 30.51 -17.91 -20.60
C TRP A 44 29.35 -17.43 -19.74
N SER A 45 29.66 -16.96 -18.54
CA SER A 45 28.88 -16.00 -17.78
C SER A 45 28.99 -14.61 -18.45
N LYS A 46 27.86 -14.04 -18.89
CA LYS A 46 27.68 -12.59 -19.09
C LYS A 46 26.73 -12.12 -17.99
N GLY A 47 27.01 -11.14 -17.14
CA GLY A 47 27.75 -9.91 -17.38
C GLY A 47 26.75 -8.80 -17.75
N TYR A 48 25.95 -8.35 -16.77
CA TYR A 48 25.04 -7.21 -16.90
C TYR A 48 25.87 -5.93 -16.96
N LEU A 49 25.83 -5.25 -18.11
CA LEU A 49 26.36 -3.90 -18.31
C LEU A 49 25.33 -3.12 -19.11
N GLY A 50 24.85 -2.03 -18.52
CA GLY A 50 23.86 -1.14 -19.11
C GLY A 50 24.37 -0.48 -20.39
N SER A 51 23.51 -0.41 -21.41
CA SER A 51 23.78 0.25 -22.67
C SER A 51 23.06 1.60 -22.74
N VAL A 52 23.83 2.67 -22.63
CA VAL A 52 23.49 4.05 -23.01
C VAL A 52 23.70 4.20 -24.52
N TYR A 53 22.68 4.57 -25.28
CA TYR A 53 22.85 4.97 -26.68
C TYR A 53 22.90 6.50 -26.80
N ARG A 54 24.04 6.99 -27.30
CA ARG A 54 24.34 8.39 -27.65
C ARG A 54 24.39 8.48 -29.17
N ALA A 55 23.47 9.21 -29.81
CA ALA A 55 23.54 9.50 -31.25
C ALA A 55 24.17 10.88 -31.49
N LYS A 56 25.24 10.91 -32.30
CA LYS A 56 25.96 12.10 -32.78
C LYS A 56 25.27 12.68 -34.03
N ALA A 57 25.29 14.01 -34.11
CA ALA A 57 24.88 14.81 -35.26
C ALA A 57 25.86 14.71 -36.44
N GLY A 58 25.33 14.81 -37.67
CA GLY A 58 26.09 15.04 -38.91
C GLY A 58 25.18 15.67 -39.97
N SER A 59 25.60 16.81 -40.52
CA SER A 59 24.91 17.60 -41.56
C SER A 59 25.29 17.17 -42.98
N PRO A 60 24.47 17.52 -44.01
CA PRO A 60 25.03 17.99 -45.29
C PRO A 60 24.33 19.24 -45.91
N PRO A 61 24.96 19.92 -46.92
CA PRO A 61 24.56 21.23 -47.49
C PRO A 61 24.02 21.13 -48.96
N PRO A 62 23.94 22.21 -49.80
CA PRO A 62 22.85 23.20 -49.86
C PRO A 62 22.22 23.45 -51.27
N GLY A 63 21.09 24.19 -51.29
CA GLY A 63 20.56 25.00 -52.42
C GLY A 63 19.62 24.26 -53.39
N ILE A 64 18.37 24.66 -53.66
CA ILE A 64 17.87 25.95 -54.17
C ILE A 64 16.41 26.18 -53.71
N ALA A 65 16.03 27.43 -53.42
CA ALA A 65 14.67 27.88 -53.03
C ALA A 65 14.00 28.70 -54.16
N PRO A 66 12.78 29.30 -54.02
CA PRO A 66 11.74 29.19 -52.98
C PRO A 66 10.27 29.10 -53.50
N ARG A 67 9.29 28.75 -52.64
CA ARG A 67 8.00 29.50 -52.49
C ARG A 67 7.19 29.11 -51.22
N ARG A 68 6.82 30.19 -50.51
CA ARG A 68 6.02 30.51 -49.29
C ARG A 68 4.94 29.55 -48.68
N ARG A 69 5.00 29.47 -47.33
CA ARG A 69 3.98 29.54 -46.21
C ARG A 69 2.54 29.01 -46.47
N SER A 70 1.83 28.30 -45.58
CA SER A 70 1.63 28.46 -44.12
C SER A 70 0.96 27.22 -43.45
N ALA A 71 0.93 27.23 -42.11
CA ALA A 71 0.52 26.18 -41.15
C ALA A 71 -0.95 25.69 -41.18
N LEU A 72 -1.14 24.45 -40.70
CA LEU A 72 -2.43 23.79 -40.44
C LEU A 72 -2.65 23.61 -38.92
N THR A 73 -3.86 23.89 -38.45
CA THR A 73 -4.44 23.37 -37.20
C THR A 73 -5.73 22.59 -37.48
N ARG A 74 -6.00 21.66 -36.56
CA ARG A 74 -6.97 20.55 -36.53
C ARG A 74 -8.42 20.92 -36.90
N ARG A 75 -9.15 19.99 -37.52
CA ARG A 75 -10.62 19.94 -37.55
C ARG A 75 -11.15 18.56 -37.16
N ASN A 76 -12.15 18.60 -36.29
CA ASN A 76 -13.05 17.53 -35.87
C ASN A 76 -13.99 17.10 -37.02
N VAL A 77 -14.41 15.84 -36.97
CA VAL A 77 -15.44 15.24 -37.84
C VAL A 77 -16.81 15.45 -37.20
N LEU A 78 -17.78 15.95 -37.97
CA LEU A 78 -19.20 15.99 -37.62
C LEU A 78 -20.01 15.26 -38.71
N VAL A 79 -20.97 14.45 -38.26
CA VAL A 79 -21.86 13.60 -39.07
C VAL A 79 -22.97 14.44 -39.71
N TRP A 80 -23.28 14.15 -40.98
CA TRP A 80 -24.27 14.85 -41.80
C TRP A 80 -25.71 14.36 -41.52
N LEU A 81 -26.65 15.29 -41.34
CA LEU A 81 -28.08 15.06 -41.52
C LEU A 81 -28.60 15.92 -42.69
N LEU A 82 -29.22 15.24 -43.65
CA LEU A 82 -29.78 15.75 -44.90
C LEU A 82 -31.08 16.51 -44.64
N LEU A 83 -31.14 17.80 -45.01
CA LEU A 83 -32.40 18.52 -45.27
C LEU A 83 -32.23 19.37 -46.54
N GLY A 84 -33.26 19.28 -47.41
CA GLY A 84 -33.26 19.71 -48.81
C GLY A 84 -33.22 21.21 -49.09
N PRO A 85 -33.25 21.61 -50.38
CA PRO A 85 -32.81 22.91 -50.83
C PRO A 85 -33.89 23.98 -50.69
N GLY A 86 -33.50 25.14 -50.17
CA GLY A 86 -34.23 26.39 -50.37
C GLY A 86 -34.80 27.05 -49.12
N GLN A 87 -33.94 27.61 -48.27
CA GLN A 87 -33.94 29.03 -47.91
C GLN A 87 -32.89 29.28 -46.81
N ARG A 88 -32.01 30.25 -47.08
CA ARG A 88 -30.90 30.67 -46.22
C ARG A 88 -31.40 31.76 -45.29
N VAL A 89 -31.20 31.62 -43.97
CA VAL A 89 -30.97 32.76 -43.08
C VAL A 89 -29.77 32.42 -42.20
N LEU A 90 -28.81 33.34 -42.22
CA LEU A 90 -27.47 33.28 -41.65
C LEU A 90 -27.49 33.97 -40.29
N LEU A 91 -27.02 33.31 -39.23
CA LEU A 91 -26.71 33.96 -37.95
C LEU A 91 -25.32 33.52 -37.48
N LEU A 92 -24.35 34.37 -37.80
CA LEU A 92 -22.98 34.40 -37.26
C LEU A 92 -22.99 35.37 -36.08
N LEU A 93 -22.48 34.98 -34.91
CA LEU A 93 -21.95 35.93 -33.95
C LEU A 93 -20.73 35.35 -33.23
N SER A 94 -19.65 36.13 -33.31
CA SER A 94 -18.31 35.90 -32.79
C SER A 94 -17.97 36.93 -31.71
N VAL A 95 -17.56 36.43 -30.55
CA VAL A 95 -16.50 36.84 -29.59
C VAL A 95 -16.11 38.33 -29.37
N PHE A 96 -16.03 38.69 -28.09
CA PHE A 96 -14.95 39.41 -27.34
C PHE A 96 -15.39 40.58 -26.42
N THR A 97 -14.72 40.59 -25.26
CA THR A 97 -14.78 41.42 -24.04
C THR A 97 -14.40 42.89 -24.19
N LEU A 98 -14.93 43.74 -23.28
CA LEU A 98 -14.32 45.00 -22.82
C LEU A 98 -14.57 45.17 -21.32
N GLY A 99 -13.57 45.58 -20.55
CA GLY A 99 -13.71 46.07 -19.18
C GLY A 99 -13.22 47.52 -19.08
N ILE A 100 -13.66 48.26 -18.05
CA ILE A 100 -12.95 49.35 -17.33
C ILE A 100 -13.79 49.78 -16.10
N LEU A 101 -13.15 49.65 -14.91
CA LEU A 101 -13.15 50.45 -13.67
C LEU A 101 -14.31 51.39 -13.30
N ILE A 102 -14.83 51.25 -12.07
CA ILE A 102 -14.80 52.26 -10.97
C ILE A 102 -14.74 51.52 -9.60
N SER A 103 -13.86 51.99 -8.70
CA SER A 103 -13.81 51.77 -7.23
C SER A 103 -13.87 53.18 -6.57
N PRO A 104 -13.96 53.45 -5.24
CA PRO A 104 -13.93 52.56 -4.06
C PRO A 104 -14.82 52.97 -2.83
N TYR A 105 -14.66 52.26 -1.70
CA TYR A 105 -14.85 52.65 -0.27
C TYR A 105 -16.24 52.98 0.33
N ILE A 106 -16.55 52.30 1.46
CA ILE A 106 -17.11 52.77 2.78
C ILE A 106 -17.65 51.51 3.53
N SER A 107 -16.90 50.94 4.48
CA SER A 107 -17.06 51.07 5.96
C SER A 107 -18.17 50.20 6.57
N SER A 108 -17.77 49.25 7.43
CA SER A 108 -18.55 48.62 8.54
C SER A 108 -19.08 49.71 9.53
N PRO A 109 -19.90 49.41 10.58
CA PRO A 109 -20.10 48.14 11.29
C PRO A 109 -21.54 47.89 11.85
N ASP A 110 -21.61 46.87 12.71
CA ASP A 110 -22.49 46.72 13.88
C ASP A 110 -23.59 45.64 13.89
N GLU A 111 -23.30 44.67 14.78
CA GLU A 111 -24.15 44.15 15.85
C GLU A 111 -25.41 43.35 15.53
N GLY A 112 -25.32 42.07 15.85
CA GLY A 112 -26.08 41.57 16.99
C GLY A 112 -27.24 40.63 16.69
N ILE A 113 -27.43 39.72 17.65
CA ILE A 113 -28.69 39.05 18.03
C ILE A 113 -28.83 37.57 17.60
N THR A 114 -28.31 36.74 18.52
CA THR A 114 -28.92 35.57 19.19
C THR A 114 -29.36 34.32 18.42
N SER A 115 -28.72 33.22 18.83
CA SER A 115 -29.25 31.89 19.15
C SER A 115 -30.77 31.66 19.07
N PHE A 116 -31.16 30.59 18.36
CA PHE A 116 -32.24 29.71 18.79
C PHE A 116 -31.82 28.25 18.60
N THR A 117 -31.71 27.57 19.74
CA THR A 117 -31.80 26.12 19.92
C THR A 117 -33.28 25.72 19.91
N ASP A 118 -33.70 24.76 19.09
CA ASP A 118 -34.23 23.45 19.51
C ASP A 118 -34.63 22.58 18.27
N PRO A 119 -34.57 21.23 18.37
CA PRO A 119 -34.78 20.27 17.29
C PRO A 119 -36.24 19.81 17.20
N ASN A 120 -36.54 19.05 16.15
CA ASN A 120 -37.84 18.50 15.77
C ASN A 120 -38.82 19.49 15.12
N GLU A 121 -38.79 19.56 13.79
CA GLU A 121 -40.04 19.34 13.04
C GLU A 121 -39.75 18.94 11.58
N SER A 122 -40.20 17.74 11.23
CA SER A 122 -40.36 17.24 9.87
C SER A 122 -41.47 18.01 9.15
N LYS A 123 -41.25 18.43 7.89
CA LYS A 123 -42.27 18.40 6.81
C LYS A 123 -41.68 18.85 5.47
N TYR A 124 -41.58 17.89 4.55
CA TYR A 124 -41.54 18.16 3.11
C TYR A 124 -42.91 18.67 2.64
N ALA A 125 -42.94 19.79 1.92
CA ALA A 125 -43.99 20.11 0.96
C ALA A 125 -43.39 20.94 -0.20
N PRO A 126 -43.66 20.58 -1.47
CA PRO A 126 -43.03 21.21 -2.63
C PRO A 126 -43.72 22.52 -3.00
N VAL A 127 -42.94 23.60 -3.09
CA VAL A 127 -43.39 24.86 -3.70
C VAL A 127 -43.45 24.69 -5.22
N LYS A 128 -44.67 24.61 -5.75
CA LYS A 128 -44.97 24.78 -7.18
C LYS A 128 -45.14 26.27 -7.49
N SER A 129 -44.27 26.84 -8.29
CA SER A 129 -44.52 28.15 -8.94
C SER A 129 -43.69 28.28 -10.23
N TRP A 130 -44.18 27.66 -11.31
CA TRP A 130 -43.83 28.05 -12.68
C TRP A 130 -44.95 28.95 -13.23
N ALA A 131 -44.76 30.26 -13.10
CA ALA A 131 -45.59 31.26 -13.77
C ALA A 131 -44.72 32.49 -14.05
N LEU A 132 -43.73 32.34 -14.92
CA LEU A 132 -42.96 33.48 -15.46
C LEU A 132 -42.18 33.11 -16.73
N VAL A 133 -42.84 32.45 -17.69
CA VAL A 133 -42.41 32.48 -19.10
C VAL A 133 -43.67 32.40 -19.98
N ASP A 134 -44.51 33.42 -19.90
CA ASP A 134 -45.61 33.62 -20.85
C ASP A 134 -45.55 35.04 -21.45
N PHE A 135 -44.33 35.57 -21.55
CA PHE A 135 -44.09 36.77 -22.33
C PHE A 135 -42.92 36.53 -23.27
N VAL A 136 -43.23 36.68 -24.56
CA VAL A 136 -42.32 36.60 -25.71
C VAL A 136 -42.00 35.16 -26.14
N LEU A 137 -42.87 34.61 -26.99
CA LEU A 137 -42.55 34.04 -28.32
C LEU A 137 -43.78 33.25 -28.79
N GLY A 138 -44.53 33.82 -29.75
CA GLY A 138 -45.75 33.22 -30.28
C GLY A 138 -45.51 31.85 -30.93
N THR A 139 -45.71 30.78 -30.18
CA THR A 139 -45.64 29.40 -30.66
C THR A 139 -46.89 29.04 -31.45
N SER A 140 -46.71 28.38 -32.61
CA SER A 140 -47.81 27.98 -33.48
C SER A 140 -48.67 26.88 -32.85
N ARG A 141 -49.97 26.79 -33.21
CA ARG A 141 -50.90 25.74 -32.70
C ARG A 141 -50.38 24.30 -32.90
N LYS A 142 -49.47 24.06 -33.86
CA LYS A 142 -48.85 22.75 -34.10
C LYS A 142 -47.73 22.42 -33.11
N GLU A 143 -47.03 23.41 -32.57
CA GLU A 143 -45.97 23.21 -31.55
C GLU A 143 -46.55 23.04 -30.15
N ALA A 144 -47.62 23.78 -29.82
CA ALA A 144 -48.38 23.56 -28.58
C ALA A 144 -48.95 22.13 -28.51
N ALA A 145 -49.44 21.58 -29.63
CA ALA A 145 -49.92 20.20 -29.70
C ALA A 145 -48.79 19.16 -29.55
N ARG A 146 -47.56 19.47 -29.98
CA ARG A 146 -46.39 18.60 -29.80
C ARG A 146 -45.89 18.62 -28.35
N LEU A 147 -45.90 19.79 -27.71
CA LEU A 147 -45.58 19.94 -26.29
C LEU A 147 -46.61 19.24 -25.40
N GLN A 148 -47.91 19.34 -25.71
CA GLN A 148 -48.94 18.56 -25.00
C GLN A 148 -48.77 17.05 -25.17
N LYS A 149 -48.35 16.59 -26.35
CA LYS A 149 -48.10 15.16 -26.59
C LYS A 149 -46.84 14.66 -25.86
N ALA A 150 -45.81 15.50 -25.74
CA ALA A 150 -44.63 15.21 -24.95
C ALA A 150 -44.92 15.19 -23.44
N GLN A 151 -45.74 16.13 -22.95
CA GLN A 151 -46.19 16.15 -21.56
C GLN A 151 -47.05 14.92 -21.21
N ALA A 152 -47.96 14.50 -22.10
CA ALA A 152 -48.75 13.29 -21.90
C ALA A 152 -47.93 11.99 -21.89
N ILE A 153 -46.75 11.98 -22.52
CA ILE A 153 -45.79 10.86 -22.43
C ILE A 153 -45.03 10.93 -21.10
N LEU A 154 -44.61 12.13 -20.68
CA LEU A 154 -43.92 12.34 -19.41
C LEU A 154 -44.82 11.98 -18.21
N ASP A 155 -46.08 12.39 -18.23
CA ASP A 155 -47.07 12.07 -17.19
C ASP A 155 -47.41 10.56 -17.14
N ARG A 156 -47.20 9.84 -18.25
CA ARG A 156 -47.39 8.39 -18.34
C ARG A 156 -46.17 7.59 -17.89
N VAL A 157 -44.98 8.17 -18.00
CA VAL A 157 -43.73 7.64 -17.44
C VAL A 157 -43.62 7.92 -15.93
N LEU A 158 -44.28 8.98 -15.45
CA LEU A 158 -44.28 9.40 -14.04
C LEU A 158 -45.47 8.86 -13.23
N GLN A 159 -46.23 7.88 -13.73
CA GLN A 159 -47.22 7.20 -12.89
C GLN A 159 -46.51 6.30 -11.87
N PRO A 160 -46.84 6.40 -10.56
CA PRO A 160 -46.29 5.51 -9.55
C PRO A 160 -46.71 4.07 -9.88
N ILE A 161 -45.74 3.15 -9.93
CA ILE A 161 -46.02 1.71 -9.87
C ILE A 161 -46.41 1.44 -8.41
N GLU A 162 -47.71 1.38 -8.14
CA GLU A 162 -48.21 0.83 -6.88
C GLU A 162 -48.07 -0.69 -6.93
N GLY A 163 -47.17 -1.22 -6.09
CA GLY A 163 -47.13 -2.65 -5.79
C GLY A 163 -45.81 -3.38 -6.01
N GLU A 164 -44.69 -2.85 -5.55
CA GLU A 164 -43.56 -3.67 -5.05
C GLU A 164 -43.01 -2.99 -3.80
N GLU A 165 -43.16 -3.65 -2.64
CA GLU A 165 -42.52 -3.20 -1.40
C GLU A 165 -41.00 -3.20 -1.59
N GLU A 166 -40.38 -2.01 -1.51
CA GLU A 166 -38.94 -1.89 -1.24
C GLU A 166 -38.63 -2.70 0.03
N PRO A 167 -37.72 -3.68 -0.01
CA PRO A 167 -37.20 -4.21 1.24
C PRO A 167 -36.42 -3.08 1.90
N ALA A 168 -36.95 -2.59 3.03
CA ALA A 168 -36.29 -1.61 3.87
C ALA A 168 -34.85 -2.06 4.13
N ILE A 169 -33.88 -1.25 3.71
CA ILE A 169 -32.48 -1.40 4.08
C ILE A 169 -32.45 -1.30 5.62
N PRO A 170 -31.99 -2.33 6.35
CA PRO A 170 -31.93 -2.26 7.80
C PRO A 170 -31.06 -1.08 8.22
N SER A 171 -31.56 -0.24 9.14
CA SER A 171 -30.78 0.81 9.76
C SER A 171 -29.63 0.18 10.54
N LEU A 172 -28.41 0.43 10.08
CA LEU A 172 -27.19 -0.15 10.67
C LEU A 172 -26.98 0.37 12.10
N THR A 173 -26.74 -0.56 13.01
CA THR A 173 -26.22 -0.25 14.35
C THR A 173 -24.77 0.26 14.24
N SER A 174 -24.27 1.00 15.23
CA SER A 174 -22.87 1.47 15.25
C SER A 174 -21.86 0.32 15.06
N ARG A 175 -22.19 -0.88 15.56
CA ARG A 175 -21.36 -2.09 15.48
C ARG A 175 -21.19 -2.66 14.07
N GLU A 176 -22.13 -2.42 13.17
CA GLU A 176 -22.07 -2.94 11.79
C GLU A 176 -21.28 -2.01 10.85
N ARG A 177 -21.15 -0.73 11.21
CA ARG A 177 -20.30 0.26 10.52
C ARG A 177 -18.81 -0.01 10.71
N ASP A 178 -18.42 -0.67 11.80
CA ASP A 178 -17.01 -0.84 12.19
C ASP A 178 -16.39 -2.19 11.78
N SER A 179 -17.03 -2.94 10.87
CA SER A 179 -16.51 -4.26 10.45
C SER A 179 -15.47 -4.17 9.33
N VAL A 180 -14.32 -3.57 9.66
CA VAL A 180 -13.08 -3.68 8.90
C VAL A 180 -11.99 -4.20 9.83
N LEU A 181 -11.56 -5.43 9.53
CA LEU A 181 -10.60 -6.29 10.23
C LEU A 181 -11.22 -7.14 11.35
N PRO A 182 -10.87 -8.45 11.44
CA PRO A 182 -11.03 -9.16 12.69
C PRO A 182 -10.19 -8.41 13.72
N VAL A 183 -10.86 -7.71 14.64
CA VAL A 183 -10.25 -7.29 15.89
C VAL A 183 -9.84 -8.60 16.55
N LEU A 184 -8.56 -8.96 16.45
CA LEU A 184 -7.98 -9.96 17.35
C LEU A 184 -8.45 -9.55 18.75
N PRO A 185 -9.04 -10.47 19.53
CA PRO A 185 -9.47 -10.14 20.88
C PRO A 185 -8.30 -9.44 21.55
N PRO A 186 -8.47 -8.23 22.11
CA PRO A 186 -7.37 -7.56 22.78
C PRO A 186 -6.82 -8.57 23.77
N SER A 187 -5.52 -8.87 23.65
CA SER A 187 -4.82 -9.54 24.74
C SER A 187 -5.19 -8.77 25.98
N SER A 188 -5.86 -9.44 26.92
CA SER A 188 -6.53 -8.86 28.08
C SER A 188 -5.56 -8.33 29.13
N GLU A 189 -4.35 -7.94 28.73
CA GLU A 189 -3.44 -7.19 29.57
C GLU A 189 -3.69 -5.71 29.33
N PRO A 190 -4.28 -4.99 30.32
CA PRO A 190 -4.28 -3.55 30.27
C PRO A 190 -2.81 -3.11 30.30
N ILE A 191 -2.41 -2.40 29.25
CA ILE A 191 -1.16 -1.65 29.29
C ILE A 191 -1.48 -0.41 30.13
N ASP A 192 -1.37 -0.53 31.46
CA ASP A 192 -1.81 0.50 32.41
C ASP A 192 -1.19 1.89 32.13
N ASP A 193 -0.08 1.95 31.38
CA ASP A 193 0.66 3.16 31.04
C ASP A 193 0.54 3.64 29.58
N TYR A 194 -0.06 2.89 28.63
CA TYR A 194 -0.03 3.25 27.20
C TYR A 194 -1.40 3.22 26.54
N ILE A 195 -1.62 4.11 25.55
CA ILE A 195 -2.87 4.19 24.80
C ILE A 195 -2.69 3.50 23.45
N LEU A 196 -3.30 2.33 23.29
CA LEU A 196 -3.50 1.68 22.00
C LEU A 196 -4.68 2.35 21.29
N ASP A 197 -4.43 3.03 20.18
CA ASP A 197 -5.52 3.52 19.35
C ASP A 197 -6.05 2.45 18.40
N GLY A 198 -7.29 2.65 17.96
CA GLY A 198 -7.93 1.83 16.95
C GLY A 198 -7.35 2.04 15.55
N ASN A 199 -6.31 2.83 15.33
CA ASN A 199 -5.70 3.09 14.02
C ASN A 199 -4.32 2.45 13.86
N GLY A 200 -3.86 1.69 14.87
CA GLY A 200 -2.62 0.95 14.83
C GLY A 200 -1.42 1.67 15.45
N LEU A 201 -1.64 2.76 16.18
CA LEU A 201 -0.63 3.52 16.91
C LEU A 201 -0.72 3.30 18.43
N LEU A 202 0.44 3.14 19.06
CA LEU A 202 0.64 3.03 20.50
C LEU A 202 1.23 4.36 20.95
N TYR A 203 0.43 5.20 21.59
CA TYR A 203 0.88 6.49 22.11
C TYR A 203 1.52 6.33 23.48
N PHE A 204 2.57 7.12 23.71
CA PHE A 204 3.16 7.27 25.04
C PHE A 204 2.12 7.86 26.01
N PRO A 205 2.22 7.56 27.32
CA PRO A 205 1.39 8.22 28.31
C PRO A 205 1.56 9.73 28.16
N ASN A 206 0.44 10.46 28.21
CA ASN A 206 0.46 11.91 28.27
C ASN A 206 1.23 12.32 29.53
N ILE A 207 2.51 12.68 29.38
CA ILE A 207 3.21 13.53 30.33
C ILE A 207 2.65 14.93 30.05
N PRO A 208 1.79 15.51 30.90
CA PRO A 208 1.15 16.78 30.58
C PRO A 208 2.23 17.85 30.43
N SER A 209 2.28 18.51 29.27
CA SER A 209 2.78 19.87 29.17
C SER A 209 1.82 20.75 29.98
N GLU A 210 2.35 21.52 30.92
CA GLU A 210 1.68 22.39 31.90
C GLU A 210 0.20 22.74 31.59
N VAL A 211 -0.69 22.39 32.53
CA VAL A 211 -2.14 22.62 32.43
C VAL A 211 -2.45 24.12 32.51
N ASP A 212 -3.25 24.60 31.55
CA ASP A 212 -3.90 25.92 31.58
C ASP A 212 -4.77 26.05 32.84
N PRO A 213 -4.51 27.03 33.73
CA PRO A 213 -5.20 27.17 35.00
C PRO A 213 -6.67 27.63 34.90
N SER A 214 -7.25 27.77 33.70
CA SER A 214 -8.58 28.37 33.50
C SER A 214 -9.77 27.39 33.37
N ILE A 215 -9.59 26.08 33.55
CA ILE A 215 -10.70 25.10 33.43
C ILE A 215 -11.19 24.66 34.82
N GLU A 216 -12.32 25.22 35.27
CA GLU A 216 -12.89 25.02 36.62
C GLU A 216 -13.54 23.65 36.90
N ASP A 217 -13.64 22.73 35.93
CA ASP A 217 -14.24 21.39 36.14
C ASP A 217 -13.21 20.25 36.17
N ALA A 218 -11.98 20.54 36.60
CA ALA A 218 -10.87 19.58 36.69
C ALA A 218 -10.99 18.55 37.84
N ALA A 219 -11.94 18.70 38.78
CA ALA A 219 -11.95 17.94 40.02
C ALA A 219 -12.30 16.44 39.86
N HIS A 220 -13.00 16.06 38.77
CA HIS A 220 -13.32 14.65 38.48
C HIS A 220 -12.25 13.98 37.60
N ALA A 221 -11.54 14.76 36.77
CA ALA A 221 -10.39 14.29 36.00
C ALA A 221 -9.13 14.16 36.89
N GLN A 222 -8.92 15.03 37.89
CA GLN A 222 -7.73 14.95 38.76
C GLN A 222 -7.62 13.68 39.61
N ARG A 223 -8.72 12.99 39.92
CA ARG A 223 -8.69 11.80 40.80
C ARG A 223 -8.30 10.51 40.09
N SER A 224 -8.40 10.46 38.75
CA SER A 224 -7.99 9.30 37.94
C SER A 224 -6.56 9.42 37.41
N PHE A 225 -5.99 10.62 37.43
CA PHE A 225 -4.66 10.94 36.87
C PHE A 225 -3.53 11.00 37.91
N GLN A 226 -3.83 10.82 39.20
CA GLN A 226 -2.85 11.00 40.28
C GLN A 226 -2.07 9.74 40.70
N THR A 227 -2.23 8.59 40.04
CA THR A 227 -1.50 7.36 40.42
C THR A 227 -0.50 6.81 39.39
N ALA A 228 -0.33 7.41 38.21
CA ALA A 228 0.73 7.03 37.25
C ALA A 228 1.73 8.16 36.91
N ALA A 229 1.40 9.42 37.20
CA ALA A 229 2.14 10.58 36.71
C ALA A 229 3.36 11.02 37.55
N ASN A 230 3.81 10.26 38.55
CA ASN A 230 4.84 10.73 39.49
C ASN A 230 6.28 10.25 39.25
N ASN A 231 6.59 9.46 38.21
CA ASN A 231 7.97 9.36 37.71
C ASN A 231 8.02 8.68 36.32
N PRO A 232 8.35 9.37 35.21
CA PRO A 232 8.63 8.68 33.94
C PRO A 232 9.74 7.63 34.08
N ALA A 233 10.57 7.75 35.14
CA ALA A 233 11.60 6.79 35.51
C ALA A 233 11.14 5.40 35.97
N ASN A 234 9.84 5.14 36.07
CA ASN A 234 9.29 3.85 36.46
C ASN A 234 8.43 3.19 35.36
N ILE A 235 8.27 3.87 34.22
CA ILE A 235 7.48 3.38 33.09
C ILE A 235 8.36 2.46 32.24
N ARG A 236 7.87 1.27 31.92
CA ARG A 236 8.58 0.31 31.06
C ARG A 236 8.58 0.78 29.61
N HIS A 237 9.70 0.68 28.89
CA HIS A 237 9.76 1.16 27.50
C HIS A 237 8.76 0.43 26.57
N PRO A 238 8.01 1.12 25.70
CA PRO A 238 6.92 0.49 24.93
C PRO A 238 7.40 -0.51 23.87
N ILE A 239 8.61 -0.35 23.33
CA ILE A 239 9.19 -1.33 22.39
C ILE A 239 9.31 -2.72 23.02
N LEU A 240 9.63 -2.82 24.32
CA LEU A 240 9.69 -4.12 25.01
C LEU A 240 8.33 -4.83 25.00
N TYR A 241 7.25 -4.08 25.24
CA TYR A 241 5.89 -4.61 25.14
C TYR A 241 5.55 -5.06 23.72
N LEU A 242 5.93 -4.26 22.71
CA LEU A 242 5.66 -4.57 21.30
C LEU A 242 6.34 -5.86 20.85
N ILE A 243 7.58 -6.08 21.27
CA ILE A 243 8.35 -7.32 21.00
C ILE A 243 7.69 -8.51 21.69
N GLU A 244 7.43 -8.44 23.00
CA GLU A 244 6.83 -9.54 23.76
C GLU A 244 5.43 -9.92 23.25
N ARG A 245 4.63 -8.94 22.86
CA ARG A 245 3.33 -9.19 22.24
C ARG A 245 3.50 -9.91 20.90
N ALA A 246 4.43 -9.45 20.06
CA ALA A 246 4.67 -10.04 18.76
C ALA A 246 5.18 -11.48 18.85
N GLU A 247 6.02 -11.80 19.83
CA GLU A 247 6.43 -13.18 20.15
C GLU A 247 5.22 -14.07 20.48
N ARG A 248 4.37 -13.64 21.41
CA ARG A 248 3.15 -14.39 21.79
C ARG A 248 2.19 -14.57 20.61
N GLU A 249 2.00 -13.53 19.80
CA GLU A 249 1.12 -13.58 18.64
C GLU A 249 1.65 -14.52 17.55
N TRP A 250 2.97 -14.53 17.33
CA TRP A 250 3.61 -15.42 16.37
C TRP A 250 3.54 -16.89 16.83
N ASP A 251 3.86 -17.17 18.09
CA ASP A 251 3.76 -18.53 18.66
C ASP A 251 2.32 -19.06 18.60
N SER A 252 1.35 -18.21 18.96
CA SER A 252 -0.07 -18.52 18.84
C SER A 252 -0.46 -18.82 17.40
N LEU A 253 -0.01 -18.00 16.44
CA LEU A 253 -0.24 -18.19 15.01
C LEU A 253 0.33 -19.52 14.51
N LEU A 254 1.55 -19.90 14.87
CA LEU A 254 2.14 -21.18 14.47
C LEU A 254 1.42 -22.39 15.12
N SER A 255 1.07 -22.28 16.40
CA SER A 255 0.45 -23.37 17.15
C SER A 255 -0.94 -23.78 16.62
N ARG A 256 -1.66 -22.84 16.03
CA ARG A 256 -3.04 -23.03 15.53
C ARG A 256 -3.15 -23.41 14.07
N GLN A 257 -2.03 -23.62 13.35
CA GLN A 257 -2.05 -24.03 11.95
C GLN A 257 -2.62 -25.45 11.79
N SER A 258 -3.55 -25.60 10.86
CA SER A 258 -4.24 -26.85 10.54
C SER A 258 -3.28 -27.97 10.14
N LYS A 259 -3.48 -29.17 10.72
CA LYS A 259 -2.64 -30.36 10.49
C LYS A 259 -3.28 -31.40 9.57
N SER A 260 -4.55 -31.21 9.23
CA SER A 260 -5.28 -32.07 8.28
C SER A 260 -6.16 -31.25 7.34
N LEU A 261 -6.57 -31.86 6.23
CA LEU A 261 -7.53 -31.23 5.31
C LEU A 261 -8.85 -30.89 6.02
N SER A 262 -9.32 -31.77 6.91
CA SER A 262 -10.56 -31.55 7.68
C SER A 262 -10.44 -30.35 8.63
N GLU A 263 -9.30 -30.20 9.31
CA GLU A 263 -9.00 -29.03 10.13
C GLU A 263 -8.94 -27.76 9.28
N ALA A 264 -8.25 -27.78 8.13
CA ALA A 264 -8.14 -26.62 7.24
C ALA A 264 -9.51 -26.19 6.68
N VAL A 265 -10.40 -27.13 6.35
CA VAL A 265 -11.79 -26.85 5.95
C VAL A 265 -12.58 -26.25 7.11
N THR A 266 -12.42 -26.79 8.33
CA THR A 266 -13.09 -26.29 9.53
C THR A 266 -12.65 -24.87 9.86
N GLU A 267 -11.34 -24.61 9.80
CA GLU A 267 -10.76 -23.30 10.06
C GLU A 267 -11.17 -22.28 8.99
N TYR A 268 -11.18 -22.67 7.71
CA TYR A 268 -11.70 -21.85 6.62
C TYR A 268 -13.15 -21.43 6.89
N ARG A 269 -14.02 -22.39 7.24
CA ARG A 269 -15.44 -22.10 7.57
C ARG A 269 -15.56 -21.21 8.80
N ARG A 270 -14.72 -21.41 9.82
CA ARG A 270 -14.68 -20.58 11.03
C ARG A 270 -14.32 -19.13 10.68
N ARG A 271 -13.30 -18.91 9.85
CA ARG A 271 -12.81 -17.58 9.45
C ARG A 271 -13.78 -16.87 8.51
N TYR A 272 -14.14 -17.51 7.41
CA TYR A 272 -14.79 -16.84 6.27
C TYR A 272 -16.29 -17.09 6.19
N LYS A 273 -16.84 -17.88 7.11
CA LYS A 273 -18.29 -18.18 7.21
C LYS A 273 -18.88 -18.79 5.95
N ARG A 274 -18.05 -19.51 5.18
CA ARG A 274 -18.44 -20.20 3.95
C ARG A 274 -17.57 -21.42 3.69
N ALA A 275 -17.98 -22.29 2.76
CA ALA A 275 -17.16 -23.42 2.36
C ALA A 275 -15.94 -22.97 1.53
N PRO A 276 -14.83 -23.74 1.55
CA PRO A 276 -13.67 -23.46 0.71
C PRO A 276 -13.99 -23.56 -0.78
N PRO A 277 -13.20 -22.95 -1.68
CA PRO A 277 -13.44 -23.04 -3.11
C PRO A 277 -13.15 -24.46 -3.64
N ARG A 278 -13.83 -24.86 -4.71
CA ARG A 278 -13.56 -26.09 -5.45
C ARG A 278 -12.06 -26.20 -5.78
N GLY A 279 -11.46 -27.37 -5.51
CA GLY A 279 -10.03 -27.61 -5.67
C GLY A 279 -9.19 -27.31 -4.43
N PHE A 280 -9.80 -26.90 -3.32
CA PHE A 280 -9.12 -26.68 -2.04
C PHE A 280 -8.34 -27.90 -1.54
N ASP A 281 -8.85 -29.12 -1.75
CA ASP A 281 -8.15 -30.36 -1.41
C ASP A 281 -6.85 -30.55 -2.22
N ARG A 282 -6.88 -30.21 -3.51
CA ARG A 282 -5.68 -30.23 -4.37
C ARG A 282 -4.67 -29.18 -3.94
N TRP A 283 -5.13 -27.96 -3.65
CA TRP A 283 -4.28 -26.92 -3.08
C TRP A 283 -3.68 -27.33 -1.74
N TYR A 284 -4.46 -27.94 -0.83
CA TYR A 284 -3.97 -28.39 0.47
C TYR A 284 -2.88 -29.45 0.30
N ARG A 285 -3.11 -30.48 -0.54
CA ARG A 285 -2.09 -31.49 -0.85
C ARG A 285 -0.85 -30.87 -1.48
N PHE A 286 -1.02 -29.89 -2.38
CA PHE A 286 0.07 -29.15 -3.00
C PHE A 286 0.92 -28.41 -1.96
N ALA A 287 0.29 -27.70 -1.02
CA ALA A 287 0.94 -26.92 0.02
C ALA A 287 1.70 -27.83 1.01
N ILE A 288 1.06 -28.90 1.48
CA ILE A 288 1.69 -29.86 2.40
C ILE A 288 2.86 -30.60 1.75
N ALA A 289 2.73 -31.00 0.48
CA ALA A 289 3.82 -31.67 -0.25
C ALA A 289 5.05 -30.78 -0.50
N ARG A 290 4.95 -29.48 -0.22
CA ARG A 290 6.02 -28.47 -0.38
C ARG A 290 6.39 -27.80 0.94
N ASP A 291 5.99 -28.40 2.06
CA ASP A 291 6.32 -27.94 3.40
C ASP A 291 5.87 -26.50 3.67
N VAL A 292 4.72 -26.07 3.12
CA VAL A 292 4.14 -24.76 3.47
C VAL A 292 3.65 -24.81 4.92
N ILE A 293 4.19 -23.93 5.76
CA ILE A 293 3.89 -23.93 7.21
C ILE A 293 2.60 -23.16 7.52
N LEU A 294 2.41 -22.01 6.87
CA LEU A 294 1.28 -21.11 7.11
C LEU A 294 0.09 -21.48 6.22
N ILE A 295 -0.63 -22.51 6.62
CA ILE A 295 -1.75 -23.11 5.88
C ILE A 295 -3.04 -22.27 5.99
N ASP A 296 -3.25 -21.55 7.09
CA ASP A 296 -4.52 -20.86 7.33
C ASP A 296 -4.45 -19.34 7.13
N GLU A 297 -3.26 -18.77 6.92
CA GLU A 297 -3.05 -17.33 6.86
C GLU A 297 -3.21 -16.75 5.45
N TYR A 298 -4.45 -16.71 4.96
CA TYR A 298 -4.85 -16.21 3.63
C TYR A 298 -5.91 -15.09 3.67
N ASP A 299 -6.03 -14.39 4.80
CA ASP A 299 -7.09 -13.39 5.04
C ASP A 299 -7.04 -12.22 4.04
N ASN A 300 -5.85 -11.84 3.56
CA ASN A 300 -5.71 -10.83 2.51
C ASN A 300 -6.45 -11.21 1.23
N ILE A 301 -6.34 -12.48 0.79
CA ILE A 301 -7.04 -12.95 -0.42
C ILE A 301 -8.54 -12.78 -0.26
N GLN A 302 -9.08 -13.09 0.92
CA GLN A 302 -10.52 -12.96 1.16
C GLN A 302 -10.95 -11.50 1.17
N ARG A 303 -10.21 -10.63 1.84
CA ARG A 303 -10.50 -9.18 1.83
C ARG A 303 -10.49 -8.60 0.41
N ASP A 304 -9.62 -9.12 -0.45
CA ASP A 304 -9.48 -8.68 -1.84
C ASP A 304 -10.60 -9.22 -2.73
N ILE A 305 -11.01 -10.47 -2.53
CA ILE A 305 -12.02 -11.15 -3.32
C ILE A 305 -13.45 -10.80 -2.89
N GLU A 306 -13.69 -10.46 -1.62
CA GLU A 306 -15.02 -10.21 -1.05
C GLU A 306 -15.86 -9.21 -1.87
N PRO A 307 -15.35 -8.04 -2.30
CA PRO A 307 -16.14 -7.12 -3.12
C PRO A 307 -16.63 -7.70 -4.45
N PHE A 308 -15.89 -8.64 -5.03
CA PHE A 308 -16.24 -9.29 -6.29
C PHE A 308 -17.38 -10.32 -6.12
N GLN A 309 -17.58 -10.85 -4.91
CA GLN A 309 -18.64 -11.82 -4.62
C GLN A 309 -20.05 -11.20 -4.79
N ALA A 310 -20.17 -9.87 -4.71
CA ALA A 310 -21.42 -9.14 -4.97
C ALA A 310 -21.82 -9.09 -6.44
N LEU A 311 -20.94 -9.50 -7.37
CA LEU A 311 -21.19 -9.43 -8.80
C LEU A 311 -21.59 -10.79 -9.38
N PRO A 312 -22.50 -10.82 -10.37
CA PRO A 312 -22.71 -12.00 -11.18
C PRO A 312 -21.44 -12.40 -11.95
N ALA A 313 -21.17 -13.69 -12.08
CA ALA A 313 -20.00 -14.21 -12.77
C ALA A 313 -19.90 -13.73 -14.23
N HIS A 314 -21.04 -13.60 -14.93
CA HIS A 314 -21.07 -13.08 -16.31
C HIS A 314 -20.65 -11.60 -16.40
N THR A 315 -20.95 -10.79 -15.37
CA THR A 315 -20.51 -9.39 -15.29
C THR A 315 -19.00 -9.31 -15.11
N LEU A 316 -18.43 -10.16 -14.26
CA LEU A 316 -16.98 -10.23 -14.05
C LEU A 316 -16.23 -10.68 -15.31
N ARG A 317 -16.75 -11.70 -16.01
CA ARG A 317 -16.19 -12.14 -17.31
C ARG A 317 -16.22 -11.02 -18.34
N LYS A 318 -17.35 -10.31 -18.47
CA LYS A 318 -17.44 -9.13 -19.35
C LYS A 318 -16.39 -8.07 -18.99
N ARG A 319 -16.21 -7.75 -17.71
CA ARG A 319 -15.19 -6.78 -17.24
C ARG A 319 -13.76 -7.28 -17.49
N SER A 320 -13.51 -8.58 -17.40
CA SER A 320 -12.24 -9.21 -17.78
C SER A 320 -11.98 -9.10 -19.30
N ASP A 321 -13.00 -9.32 -20.12
CA ASP A 321 -12.92 -9.17 -21.58
C ASP A 321 -12.66 -7.70 -21.98
N GLU A 322 -13.28 -6.74 -21.29
CA GLU A 322 -13.02 -5.31 -21.46
C GLU A 322 -11.56 -4.95 -21.15
N LEU A 323 -10.94 -5.56 -20.12
CA LEU A 323 -9.51 -5.35 -19.83
C LEU A 323 -8.60 -5.93 -20.93
N SER A 324 -8.90 -7.14 -21.41
CA SER A 324 -8.02 -7.88 -22.32
C SER A 324 -8.20 -7.53 -23.81
N GLY A 325 -9.39 -7.08 -24.20
CA GLY A 325 -9.79 -6.93 -25.61
C GLY A 325 -10.04 -5.49 -26.06
N ASP A 326 -10.42 -4.59 -25.16
CA ASP A 326 -10.76 -3.22 -25.52
C ASP A 326 -9.55 -2.28 -25.41
N ARG A 327 -8.91 -1.98 -26.54
CA ARG A 327 -7.81 -1.00 -26.61
C ARG A 327 -8.22 0.43 -26.20
N SER A 328 -9.52 0.71 -26.09
CA SER A 328 -10.02 1.98 -25.58
C SER A 328 -10.11 2.04 -24.06
N SER A 329 -9.99 0.90 -23.36
CA SER A 329 -9.82 0.89 -21.91
C SER A 329 -8.50 1.59 -21.55
N PRO A 330 -8.50 2.59 -20.64
CA PRO A 330 -7.30 3.33 -20.26
C PRO A 330 -6.23 2.42 -19.65
N PHE A 331 -6.61 1.26 -19.14
CA PHE A 331 -5.70 0.28 -18.56
C PHE A 331 -5.02 -0.60 -19.63
N SER A 332 -5.71 -0.87 -20.74
CA SER A 332 -5.37 -1.96 -21.68
C SER A 332 -3.95 -1.92 -22.26
N GLN A 333 -3.35 -0.74 -22.39
CA GLN A 333 -2.00 -0.58 -22.96
C GLN A 333 -0.89 -1.12 -22.05
N SER A 334 -1.15 -1.25 -20.74
CA SER A 334 -0.15 -1.69 -19.75
C SER A 334 -0.45 -3.09 -19.21
N LEU A 335 -1.25 -3.88 -19.91
CA LEU A 335 -1.68 -5.19 -19.43
C LEU A 335 -1.08 -6.34 -20.23
N PHE A 336 -0.90 -7.45 -19.54
CA PHE A 336 -0.83 -8.77 -20.15
C PHE A 336 -1.91 -9.67 -19.54
N THR A 337 -2.37 -10.65 -20.32
CA THR A 337 -3.38 -11.62 -19.90
C THR A 337 -2.82 -13.03 -20.04
N ILE A 338 -2.85 -13.81 -18.96
CA ILE A 338 -2.58 -15.25 -18.99
C ILE A 338 -3.89 -15.98 -19.19
N ARG A 339 -3.96 -16.84 -20.22
CA ARG A 339 -5.15 -17.62 -20.57
C ARG A 339 -4.92 -19.10 -20.29
N ILE A 340 -5.63 -19.61 -19.29
CA ILE A 340 -5.61 -21.03 -18.90
C ILE A 340 -6.78 -21.73 -19.57
N ARG A 341 -6.55 -22.83 -20.28
CA ARG A 341 -7.61 -23.71 -20.79
C ARG A 341 -7.22 -25.16 -20.57
N GLN A 342 -8.16 -25.96 -20.07
CA GLN A 342 -7.97 -27.40 -19.83
C GLN A 342 -6.73 -27.69 -18.96
N GLY A 343 -6.49 -26.87 -17.92
CA GLY A 343 -5.36 -27.05 -17.01
C GLY A 343 -3.99 -26.67 -17.60
N GLU A 344 -3.93 -25.92 -18.69
CA GLU A 344 -2.67 -25.48 -19.30
C GLU A 344 -2.71 -23.99 -19.65
N ILE A 345 -1.55 -23.31 -19.56
CA ILE A 345 -1.38 -21.96 -20.09
C ILE A 345 -1.36 -22.05 -21.62
N LYS A 346 -2.48 -21.73 -22.28
CA LYS A 346 -2.57 -21.80 -23.75
C LYS A 346 -2.04 -20.56 -24.45
N ALA A 347 -2.10 -19.39 -23.80
CA ALA A 347 -1.64 -18.15 -24.38
C ALA A 347 -1.32 -17.09 -23.32
N VAL A 348 -0.34 -16.24 -23.65
CA VAL A 348 -0.11 -14.95 -23.00
C VAL A 348 -0.38 -13.86 -24.05
N THR A 349 -1.36 -13.01 -23.78
CA THR A 349 -1.86 -11.97 -24.71
C THR A 349 -1.77 -10.57 -24.11
N GLY A 350 -2.15 -9.55 -24.88
CA GLY A 350 -2.10 -8.15 -24.46
C GLY A 350 -0.85 -7.40 -24.95
N PRO A 351 -0.83 -6.06 -24.86
CA PRO A 351 0.31 -5.24 -25.31
C PRO A 351 1.61 -5.56 -24.57
N GLU A 352 1.53 -5.87 -23.28
CA GLU A 352 2.70 -6.12 -22.42
C GLU A 352 3.04 -7.61 -22.26
N ARG A 353 2.55 -8.46 -23.17
CA ARG A 353 2.77 -9.93 -23.13
C ARG A 353 4.23 -10.39 -23.17
N GLN A 354 5.17 -9.50 -23.51
CA GLN A 354 6.61 -9.77 -23.57
C GLN A 354 7.36 -9.18 -22.36
N HIS A 355 6.65 -8.55 -21.42
CA HIS A 355 7.23 -8.04 -20.19
C HIS A 355 7.70 -9.20 -19.32
N SER A 356 8.82 -9.05 -18.59
CA SER A 356 9.39 -10.11 -17.73
C SER A 356 8.37 -10.65 -16.72
N ARG A 357 7.60 -9.76 -16.09
CA ARG A 357 6.47 -10.11 -15.20
C ARG A 357 5.50 -11.13 -15.81
N ALA A 358 5.30 -11.15 -17.13
CA ALA A 358 4.43 -12.12 -17.77
C ALA A 358 5.04 -13.53 -17.78
N GLU A 359 6.34 -13.63 -18.06
CA GLU A 359 7.10 -14.88 -17.97
C GLU A 359 7.18 -15.35 -16.52
N ASP A 360 7.47 -14.45 -15.59
CA ASP A 360 7.56 -14.75 -14.16
C ASP A 360 6.25 -15.32 -13.60
N GLN A 361 5.11 -14.70 -13.91
CA GLN A 361 3.81 -15.19 -13.47
C GLN A 361 3.42 -16.52 -14.13
N ALA A 362 3.74 -16.71 -15.41
CA ALA A 362 3.49 -17.98 -16.08
C ALA A 362 4.34 -19.12 -15.47
N GLY A 363 5.63 -18.87 -15.22
CA GLY A 363 6.53 -19.82 -14.57
C GLY A 363 6.12 -20.13 -13.12
N LEU A 364 5.62 -19.13 -12.37
CA LEU A 364 5.08 -19.36 -11.03
C LEU A 364 3.90 -20.34 -11.03
N MET A 365 3.06 -20.33 -12.08
CA MET A 365 1.86 -21.17 -12.16
C MET A 365 2.13 -22.59 -12.65
N GLU A 366 3.25 -22.83 -13.33
CA GLU A 366 3.58 -24.13 -13.96
C GLU A 366 3.35 -25.35 -13.04
N PRO A 367 3.71 -25.33 -11.74
CA PRO A 367 3.58 -26.53 -10.90
C PRO A 367 2.15 -26.88 -10.45
N PHE A 368 1.16 -26.02 -10.70
CA PHE A 368 -0.23 -26.22 -10.24
C PHE A 368 -1.31 -25.85 -11.25
N VAL A 369 -0.93 -25.43 -12.47
CA VAL A 369 -1.89 -24.95 -13.49
C VAL A 369 -2.89 -26.04 -13.92
N ASP A 370 -2.50 -27.32 -13.86
CA ASP A 370 -3.35 -28.47 -14.12
C ASP A 370 -4.53 -28.60 -13.13
N GLY A 371 -4.36 -28.03 -11.94
CA GLY A 371 -5.38 -27.95 -10.90
C GLY A 371 -6.37 -26.80 -11.07
N LEU A 372 -6.18 -25.91 -12.05
CA LEU A 372 -7.00 -24.73 -12.30
C LEU A 372 -8.03 -24.95 -13.43
N PRO A 373 -9.21 -24.32 -13.35
CA PRO A 373 -10.17 -24.31 -14.44
C PRO A 373 -9.76 -23.31 -15.54
N ASP A 374 -10.62 -23.19 -16.56
CA ASP A 374 -10.48 -22.16 -17.58
C ASP A 374 -10.58 -20.76 -16.96
N LEU A 375 -9.53 -19.94 -17.15
CA LEU A 375 -9.42 -18.60 -16.59
C LEU A 375 -8.71 -17.66 -17.56
N ASP A 376 -9.11 -16.39 -17.53
CA ASP A 376 -8.35 -15.28 -18.11
C ASP A 376 -7.93 -14.35 -16.98
N ILE A 377 -6.62 -14.20 -16.78
CA ILE A 377 -6.05 -13.47 -15.65
C ILE A 377 -5.33 -12.23 -16.19
N ASN A 378 -5.88 -11.04 -15.90
CA ASN A 378 -5.35 -9.77 -16.39
C ASN A 378 -4.42 -9.15 -15.36
N TYR A 379 -3.17 -8.92 -15.74
CA TYR A 379 -2.15 -8.30 -14.90
C TYR A 379 -1.76 -6.92 -15.41
N SER A 380 -1.59 -5.98 -14.50
CA SER A 380 -0.93 -4.71 -14.76
C SER A 380 0.58 -4.86 -14.67
N VAL A 381 1.33 -4.28 -15.62
CA VAL A 381 2.80 -4.16 -15.50
C VAL A 381 3.24 -2.93 -14.70
N HIS A 382 2.32 -2.11 -14.19
CA HIS A 382 2.70 -0.96 -13.38
C HIS A 382 3.14 -1.36 -11.97
N ASP A 383 4.03 -0.57 -11.38
CA ASP A 383 4.46 -0.75 -9.99
C ASP A 383 3.30 -0.50 -9.01
N GLY A 384 2.48 0.52 -9.28
CA GLY A 384 1.34 0.90 -8.45
C GLY A 384 0.01 0.25 -8.88
N PRO A 385 -0.98 0.20 -7.96
CA PRO A 385 -2.33 -0.29 -8.24
C PRO A 385 -3.12 0.66 -9.16
N SER A 386 -4.27 0.22 -9.65
CA SER A 386 -5.10 1.00 -10.60
C SER A 386 -6.58 1.12 -10.23
N ILE A 387 -7.16 0.15 -9.51
CA ILE A 387 -8.62 0.07 -9.31
C ILE A 387 -9.03 0.77 -8.03
N LEU A 388 -9.31 2.07 -8.12
CA LEU A 388 -9.91 2.85 -7.05
C LEU A 388 -11.43 2.91 -7.23
N ILE A 389 -12.20 2.41 -6.27
CA ILE A 389 -13.67 2.52 -6.26
C ILE A 389 -14.11 3.46 -5.13
N PRO A 390 -15.25 4.17 -5.24
CA PRO A 390 -15.76 4.98 -4.14
C PRO A 390 -16.03 4.16 -2.89
N GLY A 391 -15.85 4.76 -1.70
CA GLY A 391 -16.05 4.07 -0.42
C GLY A 391 -17.47 3.55 -0.24
N GLU A 392 -18.48 4.30 -0.71
CA GLU A 392 -19.88 3.88 -0.71
C GLU A 392 -20.12 2.70 -1.64
N ALA A 393 -19.48 2.68 -2.82
CA ALA A 393 -19.53 1.55 -3.74
C ALA A 393 -18.87 0.32 -3.10
N ARG A 394 -17.69 0.47 -2.47
CA ARG A 394 -17.04 -0.60 -1.71
C ARG A 394 -17.96 -1.15 -0.62
N GLN A 395 -18.57 -0.29 0.18
CA GLN A 395 -19.49 -0.70 1.24
C GLN A 395 -20.69 -1.46 0.68
N ARG A 396 -21.30 -0.97 -0.41
CA ARG A 396 -22.40 -1.65 -1.09
C ARG A 396 -22.02 -3.05 -1.57
N HIS A 397 -20.84 -3.18 -2.17
CA HIS A 397 -20.29 -4.46 -2.60
C HIS A 397 -20.09 -5.40 -1.40
N LEU A 398 -19.45 -4.95 -0.33
CA LEU A 398 -19.20 -5.78 0.85
C LEU A 398 -20.50 -6.24 1.52
N LEU A 399 -21.47 -5.34 1.72
CA LEU A 399 -22.77 -5.69 2.32
C LEU A 399 -23.51 -6.72 1.46
N THR A 400 -23.52 -6.53 0.14
CA THR A 400 -24.18 -7.46 -0.80
C THR A 400 -23.51 -8.82 -0.84
N ALA A 401 -22.17 -8.85 -0.81
CA ALA A 401 -21.40 -10.09 -0.75
C ALA A 401 -21.73 -10.90 0.52
N ARG A 402 -21.79 -10.22 1.68
CA ARG A 402 -22.05 -10.85 2.98
C ARG A 402 -23.46 -11.42 3.13
N THR A 403 -24.45 -10.86 2.43
CA THR A 403 -25.81 -11.43 2.39
C THR A 403 -25.98 -12.55 1.36
N GLY A 404 -24.95 -12.82 0.55
CA GLY A 404 -25.02 -13.80 -0.54
C GLY A 404 -25.80 -13.32 -1.77
N SER A 405 -26.24 -12.06 -1.78
CA SER A 405 -26.99 -11.46 -2.89
C SER A 405 -26.08 -10.97 -4.02
N LYS A 406 -26.69 -10.56 -5.15
CA LYS A 406 -25.98 -9.99 -6.30
C LYS A 406 -26.49 -8.58 -6.62
N LEU A 407 -25.59 -7.67 -6.96
CA LEU A 407 -25.93 -6.33 -7.38
C LEU A 407 -26.55 -6.33 -8.77
N ALA A 408 -27.63 -5.56 -8.93
CA ALA A 408 -28.14 -5.19 -10.24
C ALA A 408 -27.11 -4.32 -11.00
N PRO A 409 -27.06 -4.37 -12.35
CA PRO A 409 -26.06 -3.67 -13.15
C PRO A 409 -25.90 -2.17 -12.82
N LEU A 410 -27.01 -1.44 -12.63
CA LEU A 410 -26.98 -0.02 -12.27
C LEU A 410 -26.22 0.23 -10.96
N HIS A 411 -26.44 -0.62 -9.96
CA HIS A 411 -25.78 -0.49 -8.65
C HIS A 411 -24.32 -1.00 -8.67
N ALA A 412 -24.00 -1.96 -9.55
CA ALA A 412 -22.66 -2.48 -9.74
C ALA A 412 -21.73 -1.52 -10.52
N ASP A 413 -22.31 -0.68 -11.37
CA ASP A 413 -21.61 0.31 -12.20
C ASP A 413 -21.68 1.73 -11.61
N ASP A 414 -22.44 1.95 -10.54
CA ASP A 414 -22.50 3.23 -9.84
C ASP A 414 -21.20 3.49 -9.07
N VAL A 415 -20.35 4.27 -9.75
CA VAL A 415 -19.08 4.78 -9.26
C VAL A 415 -19.04 6.31 -9.38
N HIS A 416 -20.14 6.96 -9.01
CA HIS A 416 -20.27 8.41 -9.13
C HIS A 416 -19.09 9.14 -8.44
N ASP A 417 -18.44 9.99 -9.23
CA ASP A 417 -17.49 10.96 -8.74
C ASP A 417 -18.25 12.18 -8.22
N THR A 418 -17.86 12.69 -7.06
CA THR A 418 -18.52 13.85 -6.44
C THR A 418 -17.50 14.95 -6.21
N ALA A 419 -17.92 16.19 -6.42
CA ALA A 419 -17.05 17.35 -6.19
C ALA A 419 -16.62 17.47 -4.71
N ASP A 420 -17.43 16.92 -3.80
CA ASP A 420 -17.20 16.99 -2.35
C ASP A 420 -15.97 16.20 -1.89
N PHE A 421 -15.63 15.12 -2.60
CA PHE A 421 -14.52 14.24 -2.23
C PHE A 421 -13.70 13.85 -3.46
N PRO A 422 -12.69 14.64 -3.84
CA PRO A 422 -11.85 14.31 -4.97
C PRO A 422 -10.82 13.21 -4.66
N GLY A 423 -10.61 12.33 -5.65
CA GLY A 423 -9.50 11.37 -5.72
C GLY A 423 -9.39 10.47 -4.49
N TRP A 424 -8.29 10.53 -3.75
CA TRP A 424 -8.04 9.64 -2.60
C TRP A 424 -9.16 9.65 -1.55
N HIS A 425 -9.73 10.81 -1.27
CA HIS A 425 -10.84 10.96 -0.32
C HIS A 425 -12.08 10.18 -0.76
N ARG A 426 -12.31 10.05 -2.07
CA ARG A 426 -13.47 9.32 -2.62
C ARG A 426 -13.42 7.85 -2.27
N ALA A 427 -12.23 7.25 -2.17
CA ALA A 427 -12.06 5.82 -1.90
C ALA A 427 -12.42 5.42 -0.45
N CYS A 428 -12.34 6.36 0.48
CA CYS A 428 -12.58 6.08 1.89
C CYS A 428 -14.07 6.01 2.23
N ALA A 429 -14.42 5.26 3.28
CA ALA A 429 -15.79 5.17 3.77
C ALA A 429 -16.33 6.52 4.29
N VAL A 430 -17.65 6.64 4.36
CA VAL A 430 -18.31 7.80 4.98
C VAL A 430 -17.86 7.92 6.44
N GLY A 431 -17.42 9.12 6.84
CA GLY A 431 -16.94 9.39 8.20
C GLY A 431 -15.48 8.98 8.46
N ALA A 432 -14.76 8.44 7.47
CA ALA A 432 -13.34 8.14 7.61
C ALA A 432 -12.52 9.40 7.98
N PRO A 433 -11.48 9.28 8.81
CA PRO A 433 -10.59 10.38 9.19
C PRO A 433 -10.11 11.22 8.00
N LEU A 434 -9.73 10.60 6.87
CA LEU A 434 -9.33 11.32 5.66
C LEU A 434 -10.41 12.25 5.10
N ARG A 435 -11.67 11.79 5.05
CA ARG A 435 -12.80 12.61 4.60
C ARG A 435 -13.12 13.73 5.59
N LYS A 436 -13.07 13.44 6.89
CA LYS A 436 -13.26 14.45 7.95
C LYS A 436 -12.19 15.53 7.91
N ALA A 437 -10.94 15.16 7.65
CA ALA A 437 -9.83 16.11 7.54
C ALA A 437 -10.05 17.09 6.39
N LEU A 438 -10.49 16.62 5.22
CA LEU A 438 -10.85 17.49 4.09
C LEU A 438 -11.99 18.45 4.43
N MET A 439 -12.98 17.98 5.18
CA MET A 439 -14.14 18.77 5.60
C MET A 439 -13.86 19.72 6.77
N GLY A 440 -12.67 19.66 7.38
CA GLY A 440 -12.36 20.43 8.59
C GLY A 440 -13.13 19.98 9.84
N THR A 441 -13.64 18.74 9.86
CA THR A 441 -14.44 18.15 10.95
C THR A 441 -13.69 17.05 11.70
N SER A 442 -12.37 17.02 11.58
CA SER A 442 -11.55 15.98 12.19
C SER A 442 -11.11 16.37 13.59
N ASP A 443 -11.45 15.54 14.58
CA ASP A 443 -11.00 15.68 15.98
C ASP A 443 -9.50 15.34 16.17
N SER A 444 -8.83 14.93 15.10
CA SER A 444 -7.49 14.30 15.11
C SER A 444 -6.31 15.24 15.39
N GLN A 445 -6.54 16.55 15.50
CA GLN A 445 -5.46 17.52 15.78
C GLN A 445 -4.77 17.30 17.13
N ALA A 446 -5.46 16.71 18.11
CA ALA A 446 -4.90 16.45 19.45
C ALA A 446 -3.96 15.23 19.49
N PHE A 447 -4.21 14.18 18.71
CA PHE A 447 -3.38 12.96 18.70
C PHE A 447 -2.19 13.03 17.76
N MET A 448 -2.26 13.86 16.70
CA MET A 448 -1.18 14.07 15.74
C MET A 448 0.12 14.63 16.35
N GLN A 449 0.13 15.09 17.61
CA GLN A 449 1.30 15.67 18.26
C GLN A 449 1.94 14.76 19.33
N SER A 450 1.29 13.65 19.68
CA SER A 450 1.82 12.74 20.70
C SER A 450 2.79 11.73 20.07
N PRO A 451 3.98 11.53 20.65
CA PRO A 451 4.89 10.46 20.24
C PRO A 451 4.15 9.12 20.23
N SER A 452 4.49 8.27 19.27
CA SER A 452 3.83 6.96 19.11
C SER A 452 4.71 5.97 18.35
N PHE A 453 4.46 4.69 18.58
CA PHE A 453 4.98 3.59 17.76
C PHE A 453 3.84 2.86 17.05
N ILE A 454 4.15 2.15 15.97
CA ILE A 454 3.18 1.30 15.29
C ILE A 454 3.00 0.01 16.09
N TRP A 455 1.77 -0.33 16.48
CA TRP A 455 1.45 -1.66 17.04
C TRP A 455 0.69 -2.56 16.05
N GLN A 456 -0.05 -1.97 15.10
CA GLN A 456 -0.63 -2.71 13.96
C GLN A 456 -0.23 -2.05 12.65
N HIS A 457 0.72 -2.66 11.95
CA HIS A 457 1.28 -2.06 10.74
C HIS A 457 0.26 -1.95 9.61
N GLU A 458 -0.59 -2.96 9.40
CA GLU A 458 -1.64 -2.90 8.36
C GLU A 458 -2.59 -1.71 8.54
N ARG A 459 -2.95 -1.38 9.80
CA ARG A 459 -3.78 -0.20 10.08
C ARG A 459 -3.00 1.10 9.95
N ALA A 460 -1.72 1.10 10.35
CA ALA A 460 -0.83 2.25 10.18
C ALA A 460 -0.56 2.59 8.70
N MET A 461 -0.66 1.63 7.78
CA MET A 461 -0.57 1.84 6.33
C MET A 461 -1.85 2.46 5.72
N ASP A 462 -2.98 2.45 6.42
CA ASP A 462 -4.27 2.85 5.85
C ASP A 462 -4.43 4.38 5.82
N LEU A 463 -4.29 4.96 4.63
CA LEU A 463 -4.46 6.39 4.41
C LEU A 463 -5.85 6.90 4.84
N CYS A 464 -6.89 6.06 4.78
CA CYS A 464 -8.22 6.47 5.24
C CYS A 464 -8.27 6.75 6.74
N LEU A 465 -7.38 6.11 7.52
CA LEU A 465 -7.23 6.28 8.96
C LEU A 465 -6.22 7.39 9.31
N HIS A 466 -5.22 7.58 8.46
CA HIS A 466 -4.04 8.44 8.71
C HIS A 466 -3.89 9.57 7.68
N PRO A 467 -4.75 10.62 7.73
CA PRO A 467 -4.77 11.71 6.74
C PRO A 467 -3.44 12.45 6.60
N GLU A 468 -2.67 12.56 7.68
CA GLU A 468 -1.37 13.21 7.71
C GLU A 468 -0.32 12.55 6.80
N GLN A 469 -0.55 11.30 6.39
CA GLN A 469 0.33 10.56 5.49
C GLN A 469 0.16 10.97 4.02
N GLN A 470 -0.98 11.55 3.62
CA GLN A 470 -1.29 11.81 2.20
C GLN A 470 -0.17 12.60 1.52
N TYR A 471 0.27 13.68 2.16
CA TYR A 471 1.28 14.59 1.61
C TYR A 471 2.71 14.19 1.96
N LYS A 472 2.91 13.05 2.65
CA LYS A 472 4.20 12.56 3.16
C LYS A 472 4.76 11.39 2.35
N HIS A 473 4.04 10.93 1.32
CA HIS A 473 4.41 9.80 0.48
C HIS A 473 4.19 10.13 -1.01
N GLY A 474 5.18 9.87 -1.88
CA GLY A 474 5.16 10.32 -3.27
C GLY A 474 4.03 9.72 -4.12
N PHE A 475 3.57 8.51 -3.78
CA PHE A 475 2.39 7.88 -4.41
C PHE A 475 1.09 8.64 -4.13
N THR A 476 0.93 9.23 -2.94
CA THR A 476 -0.31 9.86 -2.47
C THR A 476 -0.25 11.39 -2.46
N ALA A 477 0.92 12.00 -2.65
CA ALA A 477 1.15 13.45 -2.57
C ALA A 477 0.64 14.24 -3.79
N TRP A 478 -0.57 13.91 -4.25
CA TRP A 478 -1.37 14.57 -5.27
C TRP A 478 -2.85 14.23 -5.04
N GLN A 479 -3.75 14.70 -5.90
CA GLN A 479 -5.20 14.57 -5.69
C GLN A 479 -5.70 13.11 -5.68
N GLY A 480 -5.03 12.21 -6.40
CA GLY A 480 -5.46 10.83 -6.63
C GLY A 480 -6.30 10.68 -7.91
N PRO A 481 -6.44 9.44 -8.42
CA PRO A 481 -7.17 9.19 -9.64
C PRO A 481 -8.68 9.29 -9.42
N GLY A 482 -9.43 9.52 -10.49
CA GLY A 482 -10.89 9.40 -10.47
C GLY A 482 -11.32 7.94 -10.23
N PRO A 483 -12.53 7.72 -9.68
CA PRO A 483 -13.03 6.38 -9.43
C PRO A 483 -13.24 5.58 -10.71
N ALA A 484 -13.08 4.26 -10.62
CA ALA A 484 -13.34 3.30 -11.68
C ALA A 484 -14.37 2.25 -11.23
N ARG A 485 -14.97 1.53 -12.19
CA ARG A 485 -15.74 0.31 -11.90
C ARG A 485 -14.83 -0.74 -11.27
N LEU A 486 -15.40 -1.65 -10.49
CA LEU A 486 -14.65 -2.77 -9.91
C LEU A 486 -14.23 -3.77 -11.00
N TYR A 487 -12.99 -3.69 -11.48
CA TYR A 487 -12.43 -4.63 -12.46
C TYR A 487 -11.59 -5.72 -11.79
N PRO A 488 -11.61 -6.97 -12.30
CA PRO A 488 -10.75 -8.05 -11.81
C PRO A 488 -9.33 -7.91 -12.36
N LEU A 489 -8.60 -6.91 -11.89
CA LEU A 489 -7.22 -6.63 -12.29
C LEU A 489 -6.24 -7.11 -11.22
N PHE A 490 -5.20 -7.81 -11.64
CA PHE A 490 -4.09 -8.24 -10.78
C PHE A 490 -2.97 -7.20 -10.82
N SER A 491 -2.50 -6.80 -9.65
CA SER A 491 -1.41 -5.82 -9.49
C SER A 491 -0.41 -6.33 -8.45
N PHE A 492 0.84 -5.90 -8.58
CA PHE A 492 1.95 -6.38 -7.74
C PHE A 492 2.14 -5.58 -6.45
N SER A 493 1.49 -4.43 -6.33
CA SER A 493 1.26 -3.75 -5.06
C SER A 493 -0.11 -3.08 -5.05
N LYS A 494 -0.58 -2.76 -3.85
CA LYS A 494 -1.80 -1.96 -3.66
C LYS A 494 -1.81 -1.25 -2.32
N THR A 495 -2.73 -0.30 -2.15
CA THR A 495 -3.04 0.31 -0.86
C THR A 495 -4.40 -0.19 -0.35
N SER A 496 -4.76 0.13 0.90
CA SER A 496 -6.08 -0.17 1.49
C SER A 496 -7.26 0.34 0.64
N MET A 497 -7.04 1.45 -0.09
CA MET A 497 -8.03 2.13 -0.93
C MET A 497 -8.27 1.46 -2.29
N HIS A 498 -7.35 0.60 -2.74
CA HIS A 498 -7.43 -0.04 -4.06
C HIS A 498 -8.10 -1.42 -3.96
N SER A 499 -8.72 -1.83 -5.07
CA SER A 499 -9.48 -3.09 -5.18
C SER A 499 -8.83 -4.08 -6.15
N ASP A 500 -7.58 -3.82 -6.55
CA ASP A 500 -6.74 -4.75 -7.29
C ASP A 500 -6.54 -6.05 -6.48
N LEU A 501 -6.42 -7.16 -7.20
CA LEU A 501 -6.06 -8.47 -6.66
C LEU A 501 -4.55 -8.58 -6.55
N LEU A 502 -4.04 -8.80 -5.34
CA LEU A 502 -2.62 -8.71 -5.06
C LEU A 502 -1.85 -9.95 -5.55
N ALA A 503 -1.05 -9.77 -6.59
CA ALA A 503 -0.15 -10.79 -7.14
C ALA A 503 1.17 -10.88 -6.35
N THR A 504 1.88 -12.00 -6.48
CA THR A 504 3.21 -12.20 -5.89
C THR A 504 4.30 -11.70 -6.84
N PRO A 505 5.05 -10.63 -6.52
CA PRO A 505 6.12 -10.13 -7.39
C PRO A 505 7.41 -10.96 -7.25
N LEU A 506 7.76 -11.74 -8.28
CA LEU A 506 9.01 -12.52 -8.30
C LEU A 506 10.27 -11.64 -8.35
N GLU A 507 10.13 -10.37 -8.74
CA GLU A 507 11.21 -9.39 -8.79
C GLU A 507 11.90 -9.19 -7.42
N GLN A 508 11.18 -9.41 -6.32
CA GLN A 508 11.77 -9.37 -4.97
C GLN A 508 12.65 -10.58 -4.66
N PHE A 509 12.36 -11.74 -5.27
CA PHE A 509 12.95 -13.02 -4.91
C PHE A 509 14.29 -13.29 -5.63
N GLY A 510 14.48 -12.74 -6.84
CA GLY A 510 15.65 -13.02 -7.67
C GLY A 510 16.98 -12.39 -7.20
N SER A 511 16.95 -11.58 -6.15
CA SER A 511 18.13 -10.82 -5.69
C SER A 511 19.04 -11.65 -4.77
N ARG A 512 20.31 -11.77 -5.13
CA ARG A 512 21.32 -12.42 -4.27
C ARG A 512 21.55 -11.58 -3.00
N VAL A 513 21.67 -12.25 -1.85
CA VAL A 513 21.97 -11.61 -0.56
C VAL A 513 23.36 -10.97 -0.56
N GLY A 514 24.34 -11.59 -1.22
CA GLY A 514 25.75 -11.18 -1.19
C GLY A 514 26.52 -11.84 -0.05
N ASP A 515 27.76 -11.42 0.17
CA ASP A 515 28.53 -11.82 1.35
C ASP A 515 27.89 -11.15 2.57
N ASP A 516 27.61 -11.92 3.61
CA ASP A 516 26.85 -11.46 4.76
C ASP A 516 27.49 -11.98 6.05
N PRO A 517 28.35 -11.18 6.70
CA PRO A 517 29.04 -11.62 7.91
C PRO A 517 28.04 -11.84 9.06
N PRO A 518 28.39 -12.68 10.05
CA PRO A 518 27.65 -12.78 11.30
C PRO A 518 27.44 -11.40 11.95
N TRP A 519 26.37 -11.25 12.73
CA TRP A 519 26.00 -9.99 13.39
C TRP A 519 27.18 -9.32 14.13
N ASP A 520 27.92 -10.09 14.92
CA ASP A 520 29.03 -9.57 15.75
C ASP A 520 30.25 -9.11 14.93
N GLU A 521 30.33 -9.50 13.65
CA GLU A 521 31.39 -9.10 12.72
C GLU A 521 31.00 -7.89 11.87
N LYS A 522 29.76 -7.41 11.97
CA LYS A 522 29.28 -6.21 11.25
C LYS A 522 29.82 -4.95 11.92
N PRO A 523 30.68 -4.15 11.25
CA PRO A 523 31.37 -3.03 11.89
C PRO A 523 30.50 -1.77 12.11
N TYR A 524 29.29 -1.71 11.52
CA TYR A 524 28.48 -0.49 11.56
C TYR A 524 27.17 -0.68 12.32
N ASP A 525 27.02 0.10 13.39
CA ASP A 525 25.81 0.18 14.23
C ASP A 525 24.82 1.25 13.74
N SER A 526 25.21 2.10 12.79
CA SER A 526 24.31 3.06 12.16
C SER A 526 23.31 2.38 11.23
N MET A 527 22.16 3.01 11.04
CA MET A 527 21.13 2.57 10.10
C MET A 527 21.47 2.99 8.68
N LEU A 528 21.63 2.00 7.81
CA LEU A 528 21.91 2.22 6.40
C LEU A 528 20.64 2.44 5.58
N TRP A 529 20.67 3.47 4.73
CA TRP A 529 19.87 3.50 3.51
C TRP A 529 20.68 4.01 2.31
N ARG A 530 20.69 3.22 1.23
CA ARG A 530 21.18 3.59 -0.09
C ARG A 530 20.16 3.17 -1.14
N GLY A 531 19.68 4.12 -1.95
CA GLY A 531 18.68 3.87 -2.98
C GLY A 531 18.57 5.01 -3.98
N SER A 532 17.98 4.73 -5.14
CA SER A 532 17.71 5.77 -6.15
C SER A 532 16.61 6.73 -5.68
N SER A 533 16.51 7.88 -6.34
CA SER A 533 15.46 8.88 -6.14
C SER A 533 14.09 8.50 -6.73
N THR A 534 13.78 7.22 -6.88
CA THR A 534 12.46 6.79 -7.38
C THR A 534 11.35 7.02 -6.34
N GLY A 535 10.09 6.85 -6.73
CA GLY A 535 8.97 6.87 -5.80
C GLY A 535 8.25 8.20 -5.65
N ALA A 536 8.53 9.14 -6.55
CA ALA A 536 7.72 10.32 -6.82
C ALA A 536 7.95 10.80 -8.25
N ASP A 537 7.00 11.55 -8.81
CA ASP A 537 7.24 12.36 -10.02
C ASP A 537 8.04 13.61 -9.63
N HIS A 538 9.34 13.64 -9.93
CA HIS A 538 10.20 14.77 -9.57
C HIS A 538 10.18 15.85 -10.65
N SER A 539 9.11 16.65 -10.63
CA SER A 539 8.91 17.77 -11.56
C SER A 539 8.41 19.02 -10.84
N LYS A 540 8.64 20.22 -11.41
CA LYS A 540 8.01 21.45 -10.92
C LYS A 540 6.49 21.30 -10.93
N GLY A 541 5.84 21.76 -9.85
CA GLY A 541 4.38 21.65 -9.68
C GLY A 541 3.92 20.38 -8.95
N THR A 542 4.84 19.49 -8.58
CA THR A 542 4.56 18.33 -7.73
C THR A 542 5.15 18.52 -6.33
N LEU A 543 4.69 17.73 -5.35
CA LEU A 543 5.16 17.74 -3.97
C LEU A 543 6.34 16.75 -3.74
N TRP A 544 7.21 16.57 -4.73
CA TRP A 544 8.26 15.54 -4.69
C TRP A 544 9.22 15.65 -3.49
N LYS A 545 9.48 16.85 -2.97
CA LYS A 545 10.29 17.06 -1.75
C LYS A 545 9.67 16.43 -0.51
N SER A 546 8.35 16.24 -0.50
CA SER A 546 7.61 15.61 0.58
C SER A 546 7.49 14.09 0.41
N SER A 547 8.09 13.51 -0.64
CA SER A 547 8.13 12.05 -0.81
C SER A 547 8.97 11.37 0.28
N GLN A 548 8.63 10.12 0.56
CA GLN A 548 9.22 9.29 1.61
C GLN A 548 10.75 9.21 1.52
N ARG A 549 11.32 9.03 0.32
CA ARG A 549 12.78 8.93 0.14
C ARG A 549 13.48 10.28 0.25
N ALA A 550 12.88 11.34 -0.30
CA ALA A 550 13.42 12.69 -0.15
C ALA A 550 13.43 13.09 1.34
N ARG A 551 12.35 12.81 2.08
CA ARG A 551 12.26 13.07 3.51
C ARG A 551 13.27 12.25 4.32
N LEU A 552 13.48 10.98 3.98
CA LEU A 552 14.48 10.13 4.63
C LEU A 552 15.90 10.69 4.46
N VAL A 553 16.29 11.07 3.24
CA VAL A 553 17.62 11.65 3.01
C VAL A 553 17.73 13.02 3.68
N ALA A 554 16.68 13.84 3.65
CA ALA A 554 16.65 15.12 4.35
C ALA A 554 16.78 14.97 5.88
N LEU A 555 16.21 13.91 6.47
CA LEU A 555 16.34 13.62 7.90
C LEU A 555 17.81 13.50 8.30
N GLY A 556 18.58 12.70 7.56
CA GLY A 556 20.02 12.53 7.80
C GLY A 556 20.89 13.75 7.48
N MET A 557 20.33 14.77 6.81
CA MET A 557 21.01 16.03 6.51
C MET A 557 20.65 17.16 7.48
N ASP A 558 19.50 17.07 8.16
CA ASP A 558 19.02 18.13 9.05
C ASP A 558 19.84 18.16 10.34
N GLY A 559 20.69 19.17 10.51
CA GLY A 559 21.44 19.42 11.74
C GLY A 559 20.91 20.58 12.58
N SER A 560 19.77 21.17 12.21
CA SER A 560 19.36 22.50 12.67
C SER A 560 18.42 22.53 13.87
N ARG A 561 17.90 21.36 14.29
CA ARG A 561 16.84 21.25 15.29
C ARG A 561 17.29 20.38 16.46
N ASN A 562 16.62 20.55 17.61
CA ASN A 562 16.71 19.59 18.71
C ASN A 562 15.54 18.60 18.61
N ALA A 563 15.78 17.36 18.98
CA ALA A 563 14.77 16.32 19.09
C ALA A 563 14.84 15.67 20.48
N THR A 564 13.66 15.31 20.99
CA THR A 564 13.54 14.50 22.21
C THR A 564 13.71 13.04 21.84
N LEU A 565 14.79 12.45 22.32
CA LEU A 565 15.14 11.04 22.16
C LEU A 565 14.55 10.21 23.30
N ARG A 566 13.81 9.15 22.97
CA ARG A 566 13.24 8.19 23.92
C ARG A 566 13.99 6.86 23.79
N TRP A 567 14.53 6.37 24.91
CA TRP A 567 15.33 5.14 24.97
C TRP A 567 15.03 4.37 26.25
N ALA A 568 15.57 3.16 26.36
CA ALA A 568 15.40 2.30 27.53
C ALA A 568 16.71 2.18 28.30
N ASP A 569 16.70 2.44 29.62
CA ASP A 569 17.87 2.16 30.45
C ASP A 569 18.11 0.65 30.64
N GLY A 570 19.22 0.27 31.27
CA GLY A 570 19.54 -1.14 31.53
C GLY A 570 18.52 -1.92 32.39
N SER A 571 17.52 -1.24 32.97
CA SER A 571 16.37 -1.87 33.64
C SER A 571 15.12 -1.96 32.76
N GLY A 572 15.22 -1.57 31.49
CA GLY A 572 14.12 -1.55 30.53
C GLY A 572 13.15 -0.38 30.71
N ARG A 573 13.55 0.67 31.43
CA ARG A 573 12.67 1.81 31.76
C ARG A 573 12.87 2.97 30.81
N LEU A 574 11.77 3.66 30.51
CA LEU A 574 11.75 4.80 29.61
C LEU A 574 12.60 5.95 30.16
N ARG A 575 13.50 6.42 29.31
CA ARG A 575 14.34 7.61 29.51
C ARG A 575 14.14 8.57 28.36
N GLN A 576 14.37 9.85 28.66
CA GLN A 576 14.31 10.92 27.67
C GLN A 576 15.57 11.76 27.75
N THR A 577 16.14 12.09 26.59
CA THR A 577 17.17 13.11 26.47
C THR A 577 16.80 14.05 25.33
N VAL A 578 17.34 15.26 25.37
CA VAL A 578 17.26 16.17 24.23
C VAL A 578 18.62 16.22 23.57
N ALA A 579 18.65 16.00 22.26
CA ALA A 579 19.86 16.04 21.46
C ALA A 579 19.65 16.87 20.20
N SER A 580 20.74 17.43 19.66
CA SER A 580 20.69 18.04 18.34
C SER A 580 20.52 16.96 17.28
N SER A 581 19.74 17.26 16.25
CA SER A 581 19.57 16.37 15.10
C SER A 581 20.91 16.07 14.41
N HIS A 582 21.89 16.98 14.48
CA HIS A 582 23.24 16.73 14.01
C HIS A 582 23.93 15.58 14.76
N ALA A 583 23.84 15.55 16.10
CA ALA A 583 24.41 14.48 16.90
C ALA A 583 23.69 13.15 16.65
N LEU A 584 22.36 13.18 16.57
CA LEU A 584 21.53 12.00 16.27
C LEU A 584 21.83 11.42 14.88
N ASN A 585 21.95 12.27 13.86
CA ASN A 585 22.30 11.84 12.51
C ASN A 585 23.68 11.18 12.46
N THR A 586 24.66 11.80 13.12
CA THR A 586 26.02 11.29 13.17
C THR A 586 26.10 9.93 13.86
N ALA A 587 25.31 9.74 14.93
CA ALA A 587 25.29 8.49 15.68
C ALA A 587 24.50 7.39 14.97
N PHE A 588 23.31 7.71 14.43
CA PHE A 588 22.32 6.71 14.08
C PHE A 588 22.10 6.53 12.58
N LEU A 589 22.41 7.50 11.73
CA LEU A 589 21.94 7.48 10.34
C LEU A 589 23.09 7.52 9.33
N ASP A 590 23.09 6.54 8.42
CA ASP A 590 23.84 6.60 7.18
C ASP A 590 22.90 6.49 5.98
N VAL A 591 22.30 7.63 5.61
CA VAL A 591 21.28 7.72 4.56
C VAL A 591 21.73 8.64 3.43
N ALA A 592 21.63 8.15 2.20
CA ALA A 592 21.93 8.93 1.00
C ALA A 592 21.24 8.35 -0.23
N PHE A 593 20.98 9.20 -1.23
CA PHE A 593 20.67 8.69 -2.56
C PHE A 593 21.91 8.04 -3.18
N ALA A 594 21.69 6.99 -3.96
CA ALA A 594 22.75 6.26 -4.66
C ALA A 594 22.84 6.72 -6.13
N GLY A 595 24.06 7.00 -6.58
CA GLY A 595 24.37 7.35 -7.97
C GLY A 595 23.93 8.76 -8.36
N GLU A 596 23.14 8.87 -9.41
CA GLU A 596 22.68 10.15 -9.97
C GLU A 596 21.15 10.28 -9.84
N PRO A 597 20.61 11.52 -9.84
CA PRO A 597 19.17 11.76 -9.94
C PRO A 597 18.49 10.96 -11.06
N THR A 598 17.39 10.30 -10.72
CA THR A 598 16.52 9.56 -11.65
C THR A 598 15.06 9.96 -11.46
N GLN A 599 14.20 9.64 -12.44
CA GLN A 599 12.77 10.00 -12.43
C GLN A 599 12.49 11.48 -12.16
N CYS A 600 13.37 12.36 -12.66
CA CYS A 600 13.26 13.80 -12.51
C CYS A 600 13.26 14.51 -13.85
N ASN A 601 12.66 15.70 -13.87
CA ASN A 601 12.60 16.53 -15.07
C ASN A 601 13.89 17.34 -15.23
N HIS A 602 14.61 17.10 -16.32
CA HIS A 602 15.79 17.88 -16.69
C HIS A 602 15.43 19.23 -17.31
N GLY A 603 14.36 19.28 -18.10
CA GLY A 603 13.95 20.47 -18.86
C GLY A 603 13.47 21.62 -17.99
N ASP A 604 12.94 21.33 -16.81
CA ASP A 604 12.50 22.34 -15.85
C ASP A 604 13.55 22.64 -14.75
N GLY A 605 14.69 21.93 -14.73
CA GLY A 605 15.77 22.07 -13.76
C GLY A 605 15.60 21.26 -12.46
N THR A 606 14.54 20.46 -12.30
CA THR A 606 14.29 19.70 -11.07
C THR A 606 15.40 18.70 -10.75
N CYS A 607 15.96 18.02 -11.74
CA CYS A 607 17.11 17.12 -11.51
C CYS A 607 18.33 17.86 -10.93
N ALA A 608 18.58 19.09 -11.39
CA ALA A 608 19.71 19.88 -10.88
C ALA A 608 19.47 20.34 -9.43
N ILE A 609 18.22 20.67 -9.09
CA ILE A 609 17.81 20.99 -7.71
C ILE A 609 17.96 19.75 -6.82
N LEU A 610 17.49 18.59 -7.27
CA LEU A 610 17.60 17.34 -6.51
C LEU A 610 19.08 17.01 -6.22
N LYS A 611 19.95 17.08 -7.24
CA LYS A 611 21.40 16.84 -7.09
C LYS A 611 22.07 17.82 -6.12
N ARG A 612 21.63 19.08 -6.12
CA ARG A 612 22.22 20.14 -5.28
C ARG A 612 21.75 20.07 -3.83
N ASP A 613 20.45 19.81 -3.63
CA ASP A 613 19.80 19.95 -2.33
C ASP A 613 19.92 18.68 -1.46
N TYR A 614 20.27 17.53 -2.05
CA TYR A 614 20.31 16.24 -1.35
C TYR A 614 21.68 15.57 -1.43
N ARG A 615 21.99 14.74 -0.44
CA ARG A 615 23.20 13.90 -0.40
C ARG A 615 23.08 12.75 -1.40
N PHE A 616 24.03 12.68 -2.33
CA PHE A 616 24.24 11.56 -3.23
C PHE A 616 25.61 10.93 -2.93
N GLU A 617 25.64 9.60 -2.90
CA GLU A 617 26.84 8.77 -2.72
C GLU A 617 26.94 7.74 -3.85
N ASP A 618 28.08 7.07 -3.97
CA ASP A 618 28.24 5.97 -4.91
C ASP A 618 27.23 4.83 -4.63
N SER A 619 26.94 4.05 -5.68
CA SER A 619 26.06 2.89 -5.55
C SER A 619 26.71 1.82 -4.67
N MET A 620 25.95 1.34 -3.67
CA MET A 620 26.40 0.33 -2.72
C MET A 620 25.88 -1.05 -3.11
N GLY A 621 26.78 -2.04 -3.18
CA GLY A 621 26.42 -3.42 -3.49
C GLY A 621 25.87 -4.18 -2.27
N PRO A 622 25.23 -5.35 -2.46
CA PRO A 622 24.70 -6.15 -1.36
C PRO A 622 25.75 -6.50 -0.28
N SER A 623 26.93 -7.00 -0.65
CA SER A 623 27.98 -7.37 0.32
C SER A 623 28.45 -6.20 1.18
N GLU A 624 28.52 -5.00 0.61
CA GLU A 624 28.90 -3.79 1.34
C GLU A 624 27.78 -3.33 2.28
N ALA A 625 26.53 -3.34 1.81
CA ALA A 625 25.37 -3.02 2.63
C ALA A 625 25.20 -4.00 3.81
N ASN A 626 25.58 -5.27 3.63
CA ASN A 626 25.52 -6.29 4.67
C ASN A 626 26.56 -6.08 5.80
N LEU A 627 27.46 -5.09 5.71
CA LEU A 627 28.33 -4.70 6.81
C LEU A 627 27.60 -3.92 7.92
N TYR A 628 26.35 -3.51 7.69
CA TYR A 628 25.54 -2.77 8.65
C TYR A 628 24.59 -3.69 9.40
N LYS A 629 24.47 -3.46 10.71
CA LYS A 629 23.52 -4.19 11.56
C LYS A 629 22.07 -3.77 11.34
N PHE A 630 21.84 -2.51 10.96
CA PHE A 630 20.50 -1.94 10.77
C PHE A 630 20.34 -1.43 9.34
N VAL A 631 19.25 -1.81 8.69
CA VAL A 631 18.96 -1.41 7.30
C VAL A 631 17.53 -0.91 7.16
N PHE A 632 17.37 0.22 6.46
CA PHE A 632 16.05 0.81 6.22
C PHE A 632 15.45 0.35 4.89
N ASP A 633 14.16 0.02 4.92
CA ASP A 633 13.35 -0.26 3.77
C ASP A 633 12.20 0.74 3.64
N THR A 634 12.07 1.31 2.44
CA THR A 634 10.98 2.23 2.12
C THR A 634 10.59 2.13 0.66
N ASP A 635 9.35 2.48 0.41
CA ASP A 635 8.66 2.34 -0.87
C ASP A 635 9.35 3.06 -2.02
N GLY A 636 9.19 2.50 -3.22
CA GLY A 636 9.53 3.13 -4.49
C GLY A 636 8.29 3.77 -5.11
N ASN A 637 8.04 3.50 -6.39
CA ASN A 637 6.78 3.90 -7.05
C ASN A 637 5.58 3.11 -6.50
N GLY A 638 5.83 1.85 -6.13
CA GLY A 638 4.95 1.00 -5.35
C GLY A 638 5.74 0.41 -4.18
N TRP A 639 5.60 -0.89 -3.96
CA TRP A 639 6.35 -1.64 -2.96
C TRP A 639 7.88 -1.57 -3.15
N SER A 640 8.62 -1.95 -2.10
CA SER A 640 10.09 -2.08 -2.18
C SER A 640 10.51 -3.44 -2.74
N GLY A 641 11.13 -3.43 -3.93
CA GLY A 641 11.76 -4.61 -4.53
C GLY A 641 12.92 -5.21 -3.72
N ARG A 642 13.41 -4.53 -2.67
CA ARG A 642 14.58 -4.96 -1.88
C ARG A 642 14.21 -5.77 -0.63
N PHE A 643 12.95 -5.71 -0.19
CA PHE A 643 12.56 -6.16 1.15
C PHE A 643 12.90 -7.63 1.40
N HIS A 644 12.60 -8.54 0.47
CA HIS A 644 12.96 -9.96 0.60
C HIS A 644 14.46 -10.20 0.77
N ARG A 645 15.31 -9.57 -0.06
CA ARG A 645 16.78 -9.65 0.06
C ARG A 645 17.27 -9.13 1.42
N LEU A 646 16.73 -7.99 1.88
CA LEU A 646 17.10 -7.40 3.17
C LEU A 646 16.73 -8.33 4.32
N MET A 647 15.49 -8.86 4.31
CA MET A 647 15.02 -9.82 5.29
C MET A 647 15.85 -11.10 5.28
N SER A 648 16.44 -11.49 4.14
CA SER A 648 17.29 -12.68 4.02
C SER A 648 18.74 -12.48 4.50
N SER A 649 19.09 -11.30 5.01
CA SER A 649 20.42 -10.98 5.54
C SER A 649 20.46 -11.06 7.07
N ASN A 650 21.65 -11.03 7.67
CA ASN A 650 21.85 -10.97 9.12
C ASN A 650 21.63 -9.54 9.70
N ALA A 651 20.90 -8.66 9.03
CA ALA A 651 20.65 -7.28 9.47
C ALA A 651 19.20 -7.12 9.98
N LEU A 652 19.00 -6.23 10.95
CA LEU A 652 17.67 -5.83 11.40
C LEU A 652 17.05 -4.86 10.40
N VAL A 653 15.92 -5.25 9.80
CA VAL A 653 15.21 -4.42 8.83
C VAL A 653 14.20 -3.51 9.53
N LEU A 654 14.31 -2.21 9.28
CA LEU A 654 13.33 -1.19 9.64
C LEU A 654 12.51 -0.85 8.39
N LYS A 655 11.18 -1.00 8.41
CA LYS A 655 10.32 -0.84 7.23
C LYS A 655 9.28 0.27 7.43
N SER A 656 9.29 1.26 6.54
CA SER A 656 8.23 2.28 6.39
C SER A 656 7.53 2.11 5.04
N THR A 657 6.24 1.78 5.04
CA THR A 657 5.47 1.55 3.81
C THR A 657 4.00 1.97 3.93
N ILE A 658 3.33 2.24 2.81
CA ILE A 658 1.86 2.33 2.68
C ILE A 658 1.26 1.19 1.83
N PHE A 659 2.09 0.26 1.35
CA PHE A 659 1.68 -0.83 0.48
C PHE A 659 1.66 -2.15 1.25
N PRO A 660 0.48 -2.65 1.69
CA PRO A 660 0.36 -4.05 2.04
C PRO A 660 0.73 -4.93 0.84
N GLU A 661 1.60 -5.90 1.07
CA GLU A 661 2.08 -6.86 0.08
C GLU A 661 1.46 -8.24 0.31
N TRP A 662 1.68 -9.18 -0.62
CA TRP A 662 1.03 -10.51 -0.62
C TRP A 662 1.23 -11.30 0.69
N TYR A 663 2.37 -11.09 1.35
CA TYR A 663 2.73 -11.73 2.61
C TYR A 663 2.16 -11.02 3.86
N ASN A 664 1.41 -9.92 3.72
CA ASN A 664 0.80 -9.24 4.85
C ASN A 664 -0.09 -10.21 5.67
N GLY A 665 -0.09 -10.10 7.00
CA GLY A 665 -0.75 -11.08 7.87
C GLY A 665 -0.02 -12.43 8.02
N ARG A 666 0.99 -12.72 7.19
CA ARG A 666 1.89 -13.88 7.33
C ARG A 666 3.23 -13.50 7.97
N ILE A 667 3.56 -12.21 7.99
CA ILE A 667 4.72 -11.62 8.66
C ILE A 667 4.29 -10.87 9.92
N MET A 668 5.09 -10.94 11.00
CA MET A 668 4.80 -10.31 12.28
C MET A 668 5.72 -9.09 12.53
N PRO A 669 5.19 -7.85 12.55
CA PRO A 669 5.96 -6.67 12.97
C PRO A 669 6.42 -6.81 14.43
N TRP A 670 7.59 -6.26 14.77
CA TRP A 670 8.32 -6.39 16.04
C TRP A 670 8.88 -7.77 16.38
N TYR A 671 8.58 -8.79 15.57
CA TYR A 671 9.18 -10.13 15.68
C TYR A 671 10.07 -10.47 14.48
N HIS A 672 9.65 -10.14 13.25
CA HIS A 672 10.50 -10.34 12.06
C HIS A 672 11.22 -9.07 11.59
N TYR A 673 10.63 -7.89 11.83
CA TYR A 673 11.15 -6.59 11.39
C TYR A 673 10.55 -5.48 12.23
N ILE A 674 11.12 -4.27 12.16
CA ILE A 674 10.61 -3.11 12.88
C ILE A 674 9.74 -2.23 11.97
N PRO A 675 8.44 -2.04 12.25
CA PRO A 675 7.62 -1.10 11.52
C PRO A 675 7.98 0.35 11.92
N VAL A 676 8.08 1.23 10.93
CA VAL A 676 8.42 2.65 11.10
C VAL A 676 7.32 3.50 10.49
N LYS A 677 6.94 4.60 11.16
CA LYS A 677 5.93 5.53 10.65
C LYS A 677 6.36 6.18 9.34
N VAL A 678 5.40 6.42 8.45
CA VAL A 678 5.59 7.14 7.17
C VAL A 678 6.11 8.57 7.38
N ASP A 679 5.84 9.16 8.55
CA ASP A 679 6.38 10.46 8.92
C ASP A 679 7.81 10.43 9.45
N LEU A 680 8.39 9.24 9.70
CA LEU A 680 9.75 9.01 10.21
C LEU A 680 9.99 9.57 11.62
N GLU A 681 8.95 9.94 12.36
CA GLU A 681 9.10 10.60 13.68
C GLU A 681 9.61 9.64 14.76
N ASP A 682 9.44 8.33 14.57
CA ASP A 682 9.86 7.27 15.50
C ASP A 682 11.26 6.69 15.19
N VAL A 683 11.92 7.12 14.11
CA VAL A 683 13.22 6.56 13.68
C VAL A 683 14.31 6.72 14.75
N TYR A 684 14.47 7.93 15.31
CA TYR A 684 15.51 8.16 16.32
C TYR A 684 15.24 7.37 17.61
N ASP A 685 13.98 7.30 18.04
CA ASP A 685 13.59 6.58 19.26
C ASP A 685 13.81 5.07 19.10
N ILE A 686 13.49 4.52 17.92
CA ILE A 686 13.78 3.12 17.57
C ILE A 686 15.30 2.86 17.60
N MET A 687 16.09 3.72 16.95
CA MET A 687 17.54 3.54 16.88
C MET A 687 18.18 3.65 18.26
N ALA A 688 17.78 4.60 19.09
CA ALA A 688 18.31 4.75 20.43
C ALA A 688 17.91 3.60 21.37
N PHE A 689 16.74 2.98 21.18
CA PHE A 689 16.40 1.77 21.91
C PHE A 689 17.41 0.63 21.64
N PHE A 690 17.73 0.37 20.36
CA PHE A 690 18.59 -0.75 19.99
C PHE A 690 20.08 -0.48 20.14
N THR A 691 20.54 0.74 19.84
CA THR A 691 21.96 1.12 19.82
C THR A 691 22.42 1.85 21.10
N GLY A 692 21.48 2.18 21.98
CA GLY A 692 21.74 2.88 23.23
C GLY A 692 21.64 4.40 23.11
N ASP A 693 22.02 5.08 24.19
CA ASP A 693 22.12 6.54 24.19
C ASP A 693 23.21 7.05 23.23
N LEU A 694 23.40 8.37 23.13
CA LEU A 694 24.45 8.96 22.28
C LEU A 694 25.89 8.56 22.66
N SER A 695 26.09 7.91 23.80
CA SER A 695 27.36 7.36 24.24
C SER A 695 27.45 5.84 24.02
N GLY A 696 26.40 5.21 23.47
CA GLY A 696 26.29 3.77 23.27
C GLY A 696 25.97 2.98 24.55
N ASN A 697 25.52 3.64 25.63
CA ASN A 697 25.15 2.96 26.87
C ASN A 697 23.72 2.41 26.80
N ASP A 698 23.43 1.37 27.59
CA ASP A 698 22.09 0.79 27.75
C ASP A 698 21.44 0.33 26.43
N HIS A 699 22.26 -0.13 25.49
CA HIS A 699 21.82 -0.65 24.20
C HIS A 699 21.10 -2.01 24.33
N HIS A 700 20.09 -2.23 23.47
CA HIS A 700 19.33 -3.49 23.40
C HIS A 700 19.74 -4.33 22.19
N GLU A 701 21.05 -4.44 21.95
CA GLU A 701 21.60 -5.09 20.76
C GLU A 701 21.20 -6.58 20.64
N ALA A 702 21.14 -7.30 21.76
CA ALA A 702 20.72 -8.71 21.74
C ALA A 702 19.29 -8.89 21.19
N LEU A 703 18.38 -7.95 21.50
CA LEU A 703 17.03 -7.95 20.92
C LEU A 703 17.07 -7.63 19.43
N ALA A 704 17.94 -6.69 19.00
CA ALA A 704 18.11 -6.38 17.58
C ALA A 704 18.60 -7.60 16.78
N GLN A 705 19.62 -8.29 17.29
CA GLN A 705 20.16 -9.52 16.71
C GLN A 705 19.11 -10.63 16.66
N GLN A 706 18.31 -10.79 17.73
CA GLN A 706 17.24 -11.77 17.78
C GLN A 706 16.21 -11.52 16.68
N ILE A 707 15.71 -10.29 16.54
CA ILE A 707 14.69 -9.93 15.53
C ILE A 707 15.28 -10.07 14.12
N ALA A 708 16.54 -9.70 13.91
CA ALA A 708 17.22 -9.91 12.62
C ALA A 708 17.28 -11.41 12.26
N ALA A 709 17.65 -12.27 13.20
CA ALA A 709 17.67 -13.72 13.00
C ALA A 709 16.27 -14.30 12.74
N GLN A 710 15.25 -13.83 13.46
CA GLN A 710 13.85 -14.20 13.26
C GLN A 710 13.34 -13.77 11.87
N GLY A 711 13.69 -12.55 11.44
CA GLY A 711 13.37 -12.05 10.11
C GLY A 711 13.98 -12.88 8.98
N LYS A 712 15.26 -13.24 9.14
CA LYS A 712 15.97 -14.15 8.22
C LYS A 712 15.35 -15.53 8.16
N ALA A 713 15.10 -16.13 9.32
CA ALA A 713 14.43 -17.42 9.40
C ALA A 713 13.05 -17.37 8.71
N TRP A 714 12.31 -16.27 8.87
CA TRP A 714 11.01 -16.11 8.21
C TRP A 714 11.13 -16.03 6.69
N ALA A 715 12.09 -15.27 6.16
CA ALA A 715 12.33 -15.23 4.72
C ALA A 715 12.70 -16.61 4.15
N GLU A 716 13.52 -17.38 4.86
CA GLU A 716 13.96 -18.73 4.48
C GLU A 716 12.82 -19.77 4.55
N GLN A 717 11.86 -19.61 5.46
CA GLN A 717 10.84 -20.63 5.76
C GLN A 717 9.44 -20.30 5.23
N HIS A 718 9.12 -19.02 5.01
CA HIS A 718 7.76 -18.56 4.69
C HIS A 718 7.67 -17.66 3.45
N TRP A 719 8.82 -17.25 2.89
CA TRP A 719 8.92 -16.51 1.64
C TRP A 719 9.76 -17.27 0.61
N ARG A 720 9.49 -18.57 0.46
CA ARG A 720 10.09 -19.39 -0.60
C ARG A 720 9.27 -19.32 -1.88
N MET A 721 9.82 -19.87 -2.96
CA MET A 721 9.08 -20.01 -4.22
C MET A 721 7.79 -20.81 -4.02
N GLU A 722 7.85 -21.86 -3.20
CA GLU A 722 6.74 -22.72 -2.83
C GLU A 722 5.62 -21.98 -2.09
N ASP A 723 5.98 -21.04 -1.21
CA ASP A 723 5.02 -20.23 -0.46
C ASP A 723 4.30 -19.24 -1.38
N MET A 724 5.03 -18.63 -2.32
CA MET A 724 4.44 -17.76 -3.35
C MET A 724 3.53 -18.56 -4.29
N GLN A 725 3.93 -19.77 -4.69
CA GLN A 725 3.10 -20.68 -5.49
C GLN A 725 1.82 -21.07 -4.75
N ALA A 726 1.92 -21.45 -3.48
CA ALA A 726 0.76 -21.82 -2.67
C ALA A 726 -0.22 -20.64 -2.48
N TYR A 727 0.31 -19.41 -2.32
CA TYR A 727 -0.51 -18.20 -2.28
C TYR A 727 -1.20 -17.92 -3.61
N THR A 728 -0.47 -17.94 -4.72
CA THR A 728 -1.04 -17.68 -6.04
C THR A 728 -2.05 -18.75 -6.42
N TYR A 729 -1.78 -20.03 -6.13
CA TYR A 729 -2.74 -21.10 -6.36
C TYR A 729 -4.03 -20.86 -5.54
N ARG A 730 -3.92 -20.50 -4.26
CA ARG A 730 -5.10 -20.20 -3.44
C ARG A 730 -5.89 -19.00 -3.96
N LEU A 731 -5.20 -17.93 -4.36
CA LEU A 731 -5.81 -16.73 -4.94
C LEU A 731 -6.58 -17.08 -6.21
N LEU A 732 -6.00 -17.91 -7.09
CA LEU A 732 -6.64 -18.29 -8.34
C LEU A 732 -7.83 -19.23 -8.16
N LEU A 733 -7.88 -20.06 -7.11
CA LEU A 733 -9.09 -20.82 -6.76
C LEU A 733 -10.23 -19.91 -6.31
N GLU A 734 -9.92 -18.89 -5.50
CA GLU A 734 -10.89 -17.89 -5.05
C GLU A 734 -11.39 -17.02 -6.19
N TYR A 735 -10.47 -16.60 -7.07
CA TYR A 735 -10.78 -15.91 -8.31
C TYR A 735 -11.65 -16.76 -9.23
N ALA A 736 -11.30 -18.04 -9.42
CA ALA A 736 -12.08 -18.96 -10.24
C ALA A 736 -13.52 -19.11 -9.74
N ARG A 737 -13.70 -19.17 -8.42
CA ARG A 737 -15.03 -19.24 -7.80
C ARG A 737 -15.87 -18.03 -8.21
N VAL A 738 -15.39 -16.79 -8.06
CA VAL A 738 -16.19 -15.61 -8.44
C VAL A 738 -16.39 -15.49 -9.96
N MET A 739 -15.44 -15.96 -10.76
CA MET A 739 -15.51 -15.91 -12.22
C MET A 739 -16.46 -16.94 -12.84
N ASN A 740 -16.77 -18.03 -12.13
CA ASN A 740 -17.50 -19.16 -12.70
C ASN A 740 -18.76 -19.59 -11.92
N HIS A 741 -19.01 -19.01 -10.75
CA HIS A 741 -20.19 -19.32 -9.93
C HIS A 741 -21.51 -19.30 -10.70
N ASP A 742 -22.31 -20.35 -10.54
CA ASP A 742 -23.64 -20.47 -11.13
C ASP A 742 -24.64 -19.56 -10.38
N PRO A 743 -25.32 -18.62 -11.06
CA PRO A 743 -26.34 -17.80 -10.42
C PRO A 743 -27.50 -18.59 -9.78
N GLN A 744 -27.75 -19.83 -10.24
CA GLN A 744 -28.83 -20.68 -9.74
C GLN A 744 -28.40 -21.62 -8.61
N ASP A 745 -27.09 -21.85 -8.47
CA ASP A 745 -26.52 -22.69 -7.41
C ASP A 745 -25.34 -21.96 -6.75
N PRO A 746 -25.59 -21.31 -5.59
CA PRO A 746 -24.57 -20.60 -4.85
C PRO A 746 -23.38 -21.44 -4.37
N THR A 747 -23.56 -22.76 -4.34
CA THR A 747 -22.58 -23.74 -3.87
C THR A 747 -21.84 -24.45 -5.02
N SER A 748 -22.16 -24.12 -6.28
CA SER A 748 -21.61 -24.74 -7.50
C SER A 748 -20.08 -24.77 -7.60
N TRP A 749 -19.41 -23.89 -6.85
CA TRP A 749 -17.95 -23.76 -6.81
C TRP A 749 -17.37 -23.86 -5.40
N ASP A 750 -18.13 -24.39 -4.46
CA ASP A 750 -17.65 -24.72 -3.13
C ASP A 750 -17.09 -26.16 -3.12
N PHE A 751 -16.16 -26.41 -2.20
CA PHE A 751 -15.58 -27.70 -1.92
C PHE A 751 -16.33 -28.37 -0.77
N GLU A 752 -16.78 -29.59 -1.01
CA GLU A 752 -17.36 -30.48 -0.01
C GLU A 752 -16.34 -31.57 0.34
N LEU A 753 -16.15 -31.78 1.64
CA LEU A 753 -15.14 -32.69 2.20
C LEU A 753 -15.55 -34.15 2.09
#